data_AF-A0A520J5A5-F1
#
_entry.id   AF-A0A520J5A5-F1
#
_cell.length_a   1.000
_cell.length_b   1.000
_cell.length_c   1.000
_cell.angle_alpha   90.00
_cell.angle_beta   90.00
_cell.angle_gamma   90.00
#
_symmetry.space_group_name_H-M   'P 1'
#
loop_
_entity.id
_entity.type
_entity.pdbx_description
1 polymer ?
#
loop_
_entity_poly.entity_id
_entity_poly.type
_entity_poly.pdbx_seq_one_letter_code
_entity_poly.pdbx_strand_id
1 'polypeptide(L)'
;MIPLTYSLHQIDSADQFGFCPDAYSRFKFGDDQEAQGFGEALAAGFIRDRLAGTGTIEQMVVISSPYAFIPTATFAMKNYFVYTLNRWLAEHGHPVVEETKVHRTVTYKEDYGALSAEERLSLIGNDSFHIDRDFLEGKTLVFLDDIRITGSHERMILKMADAYQLKNAIYLLYFAELVNTEIHPKIENFLNYHQVKSIFDLDGIIKSGNFCINTRIVKYILNYSFDNKYLLTATLRTDGSSRFGVDNRYGVFPSVSVAWRVSEENFMKDVNWISDLKIKTSYGITGNNFISNYGAIGLTAADNYIFGASGGSVNNGIRLANIGNTLLSWEKNKQLDIGLEFGILQNRVAMSVDYYNKRTSDLLLNVPTPTLTGYTNALQNIGEIQNKGYEFTVTSRNLVKEFKWTTDMNFSTNGVKVLALGPDGSRILARQLTFAAGNTHVTEIGSAPGSFFGYKVIGIYQNQNEIDTQPIVKNANGTAFSKPGQLKFADVNGDGVITADDRTIIGDPFPDFTYGMTNSFAYKGFDFAFTIQGVHGFEVLNAARRFYGSYSGLNNTIRSASNGWKSEADRGDGVTPQIDRNFGALGIASVINNATSAFVEDGSFLRIRNITLGYNLPASVAKALKVANARFSFTVQNAYTFTKYEGYNPEVSVEGANPLVPGADSGAYPLARTFM
;
A
#
# COMPACT_ATOMS: atom_id res chain seq x y z
N MET A 1 3.58 -16.25 -36.28
CA MET A 1 3.93 -15.01 -37.00
C MET A 1 5.43 -14.79 -36.83
N ILE A 2 6.16 -14.34 -37.86
CA ILE A 2 7.61 -14.15 -37.75
C ILE A 2 7.86 -12.67 -37.42
N PRO A 3 8.49 -12.33 -36.28
CA PRO A 3 8.81 -10.95 -35.94
C PRO A 3 9.88 -10.39 -36.90
N LEU A 4 9.78 -9.11 -37.23
CA LEU A 4 10.79 -8.40 -38.02
C LEU A 4 11.84 -7.81 -37.08
N THR A 5 13.04 -8.39 -37.07
CA THR A 5 14.14 -7.86 -36.27
C THR A 5 14.92 -6.79 -37.05
N TYR A 6 15.25 -5.69 -36.37
CA TYR A 6 16.12 -4.64 -36.86
C TYR A 6 17.13 -4.25 -35.77
N SER A 7 18.40 -4.22 -36.14
CA SER A 7 19.49 -3.74 -35.30
C SER A 7 20.26 -2.66 -36.05
N LEU A 8 20.52 -1.53 -35.41
CA LEU A 8 21.29 -0.44 -36.04
C LEU A 8 22.76 -0.83 -36.22
N HIS A 9 23.34 -1.48 -35.20
CA HIS A 9 24.71 -1.96 -35.21
C HIS A 9 24.76 -3.49 -35.09
N GLN A 10 25.61 -4.13 -35.89
CA GLN A 10 25.87 -5.57 -35.84
C GLN A 10 27.28 -5.79 -35.27
N ILE A 11 27.36 -6.50 -34.14
CA ILE A 11 28.60 -6.84 -33.46
C ILE A 11 29.08 -8.18 -33.99
N ASP A 12 30.11 -8.13 -34.82
CA ASP A 12 30.79 -9.29 -35.40
C ASP A 12 32.18 -9.54 -34.79
N SER A 13 32.69 -8.56 -34.03
CA SER A 13 34.02 -8.53 -33.40
C SER A 13 33.93 -8.20 -31.90
N ALA A 14 34.87 -8.74 -31.12
CA ALA A 14 34.99 -8.43 -29.68
C ALA A 14 35.62 -7.05 -29.39
N ASP A 15 36.19 -6.39 -30.42
CA ASP A 15 36.91 -5.13 -30.27
C ASP A 15 36.33 -4.00 -31.16
N GLN A 16 35.39 -4.31 -32.06
CA GLN A 16 34.76 -3.34 -32.97
C GLN A 16 33.24 -3.50 -32.92
N PHE A 17 32.55 -2.50 -32.35
CA PHE A 17 31.11 -2.58 -32.07
C PHE A 17 30.23 -1.73 -33.00
N GLY A 18 30.83 -0.83 -33.79
CA GLY A 18 30.10 0.17 -34.58
C GLY A 18 29.59 1.38 -33.77
N PHE A 19 29.81 1.39 -32.45
CA PHE A 19 29.53 2.50 -31.54
C PHE A 19 30.63 2.59 -30.46
N CYS A 20 30.69 3.69 -29.73
CA CYS A 20 31.68 3.90 -28.67
C CYS A 20 31.30 3.10 -27.40
N PRO A 21 32.14 2.15 -26.93
CA PRO A 21 31.82 1.35 -25.74
C PRO A 21 31.80 2.18 -24.45
N ASP A 22 32.58 3.28 -24.38
CA ASP A 22 32.50 4.24 -23.26
C ASP A 22 31.14 4.92 -23.20
N ALA A 23 30.66 5.42 -24.35
CA ALA A 23 29.34 6.04 -24.46
C ALA A 23 28.22 5.06 -24.07
N TYR A 24 28.33 3.80 -24.53
CA TYR A 24 27.38 2.75 -24.16
C TYR A 24 27.40 2.46 -22.66
N SER A 25 28.59 2.40 -22.05
CA SER A 25 28.72 2.25 -20.60
C SER A 25 28.04 3.41 -19.86
N ARG A 26 28.30 4.68 -20.22
CA ARG A 26 27.63 5.83 -19.58
C ARG A 26 26.11 5.83 -19.78
N PHE A 27 25.64 5.51 -20.97
CA PHE A 27 24.22 5.34 -21.29
C PHE A 27 23.55 4.35 -20.35
N LYS A 28 24.15 3.17 -20.14
CA LYS A 28 23.63 2.15 -19.21
C LYS A 28 23.54 2.64 -17.76
N PHE A 29 24.32 3.65 -17.40
CA PHE A 29 24.37 4.26 -16.09
C PHE A 29 23.70 5.64 -15.99
N GLY A 30 22.83 6.00 -16.94
CA GLY A 30 21.89 7.13 -16.81
C GLY A 30 22.35 8.45 -17.41
N ASP A 31 23.35 8.43 -18.31
CA ASP A 31 23.72 9.60 -19.11
C ASP A 31 22.68 9.86 -20.22
N ASP A 32 21.85 10.87 -20.02
CA ASP A 32 20.73 11.25 -20.90
C ASP A 32 21.21 11.82 -22.24
N GLN A 33 22.42 12.40 -22.28
CA GLN A 33 23.01 12.89 -23.53
C GLN A 33 23.34 11.72 -24.47
N GLU A 34 23.87 10.62 -23.93
CA GLU A 34 24.11 9.40 -24.71
C GLU A 34 22.79 8.71 -25.09
N ALA A 35 21.80 8.72 -24.19
CA ALA A 35 20.47 8.21 -24.48
C ALA A 35 19.80 8.97 -25.65
N GLN A 36 19.97 10.30 -25.71
CA GLN A 36 19.53 11.12 -26.82
C GLN A 36 20.20 10.70 -28.13
N GLY A 37 21.53 10.67 -28.15
CA GLY A 37 22.29 10.31 -29.35
C GLY A 37 21.91 8.94 -29.90
N PHE A 38 21.76 7.94 -29.02
CA PHE A 38 21.39 6.58 -29.43
C PHE A 38 19.95 6.48 -29.91
N GLY A 39 19.01 7.19 -29.26
CA GLY A 39 17.60 7.20 -29.63
C GLY A 39 17.38 7.84 -31.00
N GLU A 40 18.02 8.99 -31.25
CA GLU A 40 17.99 9.69 -32.55
C GLU A 40 18.61 8.84 -33.67
N ALA A 41 19.76 8.22 -33.42
CA ALA A 41 20.45 7.37 -34.39
C ALA A 41 19.64 6.12 -34.76
N LEU A 42 19.04 5.45 -33.76
CA LEU A 42 18.20 4.28 -33.98
C LEU A 42 16.94 4.63 -34.79
N ALA A 43 16.31 5.78 -34.50
CA ALA A 43 15.16 6.25 -35.27
C ALA A 43 15.55 6.56 -36.72
N ALA A 44 16.65 7.28 -36.94
CA ALA A 44 17.12 7.62 -38.28
C ALA A 44 17.44 6.37 -39.11
N GLY A 45 18.10 5.37 -38.52
CA GLY A 45 18.37 4.09 -39.17
C GLY A 45 17.10 3.33 -39.51
N PHE A 46 16.19 3.18 -38.54
CA PHE A 46 14.92 2.48 -38.75
C PHE A 46 14.07 3.15 -39.84
N ILE A 47 13.99 4.49 -39.84
CA ILE A 47 13.32 5.25 -40.89
C ILE A 47 13.95 4.92 -42.23
N ARG A 48 15.27 5.10 -42.38
CA ARG A 48 15.99 4.88 -43.65
C ARG A 48 15.81 3.46 -44.19
N ASP A 49 15.93 2.46 -43.34
CA ASP A 49 16.06 1.06 -43.77
C ASP A 49 14.71 0.33 -43.85
N ARG A 50 13.68 0.80 -43.13
CA ARG A 50 12.39 0.08 -42.99
C ARG A 50 11.17 0.90 -43.36
N LEU A 51 11.19 2.23 -43.22
CA LEU A 51 10.01 3.07 -43.48
C LEU A 51 10.13 3.91 -44.75
N ALA A 52 11.32 4.43 -45.05
CA ALA A 52 11.58 5.25 -46.23
C ALA A 52 11.38 4.41 -47.49
N GLY A 53 10.47 4.84 -48.35
CA GLY A 53 10.08 4.11 -49.57
C GLY A 53 8.94 3.10 -49.37
N THR A 54 8.42 2.95 -48.15
CA THR A 54 7.13 2.27 -47.92
C THR A 54 5.97 3.22 -48.23
N GLY A 55 4.82 2.67 -48.63
CA GLY A 55 3.61 3.46 -48.94
C GLY A 55 2.90 3.94 -47.68
N THR A 56 1.62 3.62 -47.53
CA THR A 56 0.87 3.96 -46.31
C THR A 56 1.42 3.19 -45.10
N ILE A 57 1.86 3.92 -44.07
CA ILE A 57 2.29 3.37 -42.78
C ILE A 57 1.06 3.25 -41.86
N GLU A 58 0.80 2.05 -41.36
CA GLU A 58 -0.27 1.79 -40.38
C GLU A 58 0.06 2.41 -39.00
N GLN A 59 -0.96 2.59 -38.15
CA GLN A 59 -0.76 3.11 -36.80
C GLN A 59 0.26 2.26 -36.02
N MET A 60 1.36 2.87 -35.61
CA MET A 60 2.40 2.21 -34.82
C MET A 60 2.18 2.45 -33.33
N VAL A 61 2.52 1.44 -32.52
CA VAL A 61 2.62 1.52 -31.07
C VAL A 61 4.04 1.17 -30.65
N VAL A 62 4.75 2.13 -30.05
CA VAL A 62 6.09 1.90 -29.52
C VAL A 62 5.99 1.40 -28.08
N ILE A 63 6.66 0.27 -27.83
CA ILE A 63 6.64 -0.45 -26.55
C ILE A 63 8.08 -0.62 -26.10
N SER A 64 8.45 -0.01 -24.98
CA SER A 64 9.75 -0.31 -24.35
C SER A 64 9.76 -1.75 -23.85
N SER A 65 10.91 -2.43 -23.95
CA SER A 65 11.17 -3.77 -23.40
C SER A 65 10.52 -3.99 -22.02
N PRO A 66 9.95 -5.19 -21.73
CA PRO A 66 9.00 -5.50 -20.64
C PRO A 66 9.43 -5.26 -19.18
N TYR A 67 10.45 -4.45 -18.90
CA TYR A 67 10.92 -4.13 -17.54
C TYR A 67 10.38 -2.79 -16.99
N ALA A 68 9.30 -2.25 -17.57
CA ALA A 68 8.87 -0.85 -17.43
C ALA A 68 8.29 -0.42 -16.05
N PHE A 69 8.75 -1.00 -14.95
CA PHE A 69 8.54 -0.46 -13.59
C PHE A 69 9.69 0.46 -13.12
N ILE A 70 10.90 0.30 -13.67
CA ILE A 70 12.05 1.16 -13.40
C ILE A 70 12.50 1.77 -14.74
N PRO A 71 12.62 3.09 -14.88
CA PRO A 71 13.20 3.69 -16.08
C PRO A 71 14.62 3.16 -16.27
N THR A 72 14.81 2.34 -17.30
CA THR A 72 16.11 1.83 -17.73
C THR A 72 16.73 2.79 -18.75
N ALA A 73 18.02 2.61 -19.06
CA ALA A 73 18.66 3.33 -20.15
C ALA A 73 17.84 3.25 -21.46
N THR A 74 17.29 2.07 -21.76
CA THR A 74 16.35 1.83 -22.88
C THR A 74 15.13 2.76 -22.85
N PHE A 75 14.58 3.07 -21.67
CA PHE A 75 13.43 3.96 -21.55
C PHE A 75 13.77 5.40 -21.94
N ALA A 76 14.93 5.90 -21.51
CA ALA A 76 15.42 7.23 -21.90
C ALA A 76 15.65 7.28 -23.42
N MET A 77 16.36 6.29 -23.98
CA MET A 77 16.60 6.17 -25.42
C MET A 77 15.30 6.15 -26.23
N LYS A 78 14.29 5.41 -25.76
CA LYS A 78 12.98 5.29 -26.40
C LYS A 78 12.28 6.65 -26.52
N ASN A 79 12.42 7.56 -25.55
CA ASN A 79 11.78 8.88 -25.63
C ASN A 79 12.32 9.67 -26.83
N TYR A 80 13.64 9.66 -27.03
CA TYR A 80 14.29 10.34 -28.16
C TYR A 80 14.04 9.64 -29.49
N PHE A 81 13.97 8.30 -29.48
CA PHE A 81 13.54 7.52 -30.64
C PHE A 81 12.13 7.93 -31.09
N VAL A 82 11.15 7.93 -30.16
CA VAL A 82 9.75 8.28 -30.43
C VAL A 82 9.65 9.73 -30.92
N TYR A 83 10.36 10.66 -30.27
CA TYR A 83 10.38 12.06 -30.67
C TYR A 83 10.86 12.24 -32.12
N THR A 84 11.98 11.61 -32.46
CA THR A 84 12.58 11.68 -33.80
C THR A 84 11.69 11.03 -34.85
N LEU A 85 11.12 9.86 -34.54
CA LEU A 85 10.20 9.15 -35.42
C LEU A 85 8.91 9.94 -35.66
N ASN A 86 8.29 10.50 -34.61
CA ASN A 86 7.08 11.30 -34.73
C ASN A 86 7.28 12.55 -35.57
N ARG A 87 8.44 13.20 -35.45
CA ARG A 87 8.78 14.33 -36.31
C ARG A 87 8.78 13.93 -37.78
N TRP A 88 9.45 12.84 -38.13
CA TRP A 88 9.49 12.36 -39.51
C TRP A 88 8.11 11.92 -40.03
N LEU A 89 7.34 11.16 -39.23
CA LEU A 89 5.99 10.72 -39.59
C LEU A 89 5.06 11.91 -39.86
N ALA A 90 5.08 12.92 -38.99
CA ALA A 90 4.27 14.12 -39.15
C ALA A 90 4.66 14.92 -40.40
N GLU A 91 5.97 15.07 -40.67
CA GLU A 91 6.48 15.74 -41.87
C GLU A 91 6.07 15.02 -43.18
N HIS A 92 5.80 13.71 -43.13
CA HIS A 92 5.42 12.88 -44.29
C HIS A 92 3.93 12.50 -44.31
N GLY A 93 3.10 13.09 -43.43
CA GLY A 93 1.64 12.88 -43.42
C GLY A 93 1.18 11.52 -42.91
N HIS A 94 2.01 10.82 -42.13
CA HIS A 94 1.68 9.55 -41.49
C HIS A 94 1.19 9.75 -40.04
N PRO A 95 0.41 8.82 -39.46
CA PRO A 95 0.03 8.87 -38.06
C PRO A 95 1.25 8.86 -37.15
N VAL A 96 1.28 9.75 -36.15
CA VAL A 96 2.30 9.71 -35.09
C VAL A 96 2.12 8.44 -34.25
N VAL A 97 3.21 7.93 -33.68
CA VAL A 97 3.17 6.71 -32.87
C VAL A 97 2.39 6.94 -31.60
N GLU A 98 1.67 5.90 -31.19
CA GLU A 98 1.14 5.79 -29.84
C GLU A 98 2.14 5.03 -28.96
N GLU A 99 1.98 5.13 -27.64
CA GLU A 99 2.86 4.45 -26.69
C GLU A 99 2.03 3.62 -25.71
N THR A 100 2.50 2.42 -25.40
CA THR A 100 1.98 1.62 -24.28
C THR A 100 3.11 0.91 -23.56
N LYS A 101 2.77 0.23 -22.46
CA LYS A 101 3.73 -0.49 -21.62
C LYS A 101 3.27 -1.91 -21.41
N VAL A 102 4.24 -2.82 -21.34
CA VAL A 102 4.01 -4.18 -20.88
C VAL A 102 4.32 -4.24 -19.39
N HIS A 103 3.34 -4.64 -18.60
CA HIS A 103 3.53 -4.88 -17.17
C HIS A 103 4.05 -6.30 -16.96
N ARG A 104 5.19 -6.42 -16.28
CA ARG A 104 5.82 -7.68 -15.91
C ARG A 104 5.72 -7.90 -14.41
N THR A 105 5.42 -9.13 -14.00
CA THR A 105 5.11 -9.43 -12.59
C THR A 105 6.37 -9.73 -11.75
N VAL A 106 7.50 -10.09 -12.36
CA VAL A 106 8.75 -10.44 -11.66
C VAL A 106 9.95 -9.68 -12.22
N THR A 107 10.74 -9.03 -11.35
CA THR A 107 12.05 -8.42 -11.69
C THR A 107 13.16 -9.20 -10.97
N TYR A 108 14.12 -9.74 -11.71
CA TYR A 108 15.23 -10.52 -11.14
C TYR A 108 16.36 -9.59 -10.68
N LYS A 109 17.07 -10.00 -9.61
CA LYS A 109 18.11 -9.21 -8.94
C LYS A 109 19.54 -9.64 -9.25
N GLU A 110 19.73 -10.74 -9.99
CA GLU A 110 21.04 -11.33 -10.26
C GLU A 110 21.64 -10.81 -11.57
N ASP A 111 22.98 -10.80 -11.64
CA ASP A 111 23.77 -10.31 -12.78
C ASP A 111 23.46 -11.14 -14.04
N TYR A 112 22.42 -10.71 -14.76
CA TYR A 112 21.88 -11.34 -15.97
C TYR A 112 22.97 -11.60 -17.02
N GLY A 113 23.98 -10.74 -17.08
CA GLY A 113 25.11 -10.81 -18.00
C GLY A 113 26.04 -12.00 -17.81
N ALA A 114 26.01 -12.66 -16.65
CA ALA A 114 26.88 -13.79 -16.32
C ALA A 114 26.28 -15.17 -16.68
N LEU A 115 24.98 -15.23 -16.99
CA LEU A 115 24.22 -16.47 -17.15
C LEU A 115 24.21 -16.99 -18.60
N SER A 116 24.16 -18.32 -18.76
CA SER A 116 23.95 -18.98 -20.06
C SER A 116 22.55 -18.69 -20.63
N ALA A 117 22.35 -18.97 -21.92
CA ALA A 117 21.03 -18.86 -22.53
C ALA A 117 19.99 -19.77 -21.84
N GLU A 118 20.33 -21.00 -21.48
CA GLU A 118 19.44 -21.92 -20.75
C GLU A 118 19.14 -21.45 -19.32
N GLU A 119 20.13 -20.92 -18.61
CA GLU A 119 19.95 -20.40 -17.24
C GLU A 119 19.02 -19.19 -17.22
N ARG A 120 19.22 -18.25 -18.17
CA ARG A 120 18.31 -17.12 -18.40
C ARG A 120 16.88 -17.61 -18.70
N LEU A 121 16.71 -18.64 -19.54
CA LEU A 121 15.40 -19.23 -19.84
C LEU A 121 14.71 -19.83 -18.60
N SER A 122 15.47 -20.50 -17.72
CA SER A 122 14.90 -21.13 -16.52
C SER A 122 14.37 -20.11 -15.52
N LEU A 123 15.08 -18.99 -15.34
CA LEU A 123 14.65 -17.89 -14.46
C LEU A 123 13.34 -17.30 -14.98
N ILE A 124 13.23 -17.12 -16.29
CA ILE A 124 12.18 -16.38 -16.98
C ILE A 124 10.87 -17.21 -17.19
N GLY A 125 10.90 -18.53 -16.96
CA GLY A 125 9.79 -19.45 -17.29
C GLY A 125 8.43 -19.12 -16.65
N ASN A 126 8.43 -18.56 -15.43
CA ASN A 126 7.23 -18.33 -14.59
C ASN A 126 6.68 -16.91 -14.65
N ASP A 127 7.11 -16.13 -15.62
CA ASP A 127 6.78 -14.72 -15.73
C ASP A 127 5.39 -14.47 -16.35
N SER A 128 4.64 -13.52 -15.79
CA SER A 128 3.31 -13.12 -16.27
C SER A 128 3.28 -11.66 -16.72
N PHE A 129 2.58 -11.43 -17.83
CA PHE A 129 2.45 -10.13 -18.49
C PHE A 129 1.04 -9.59 -18.37
N HIS A 130 0.90 -8.26 -18.49
CA HIS A 130 -0.36 -7.61 -18.75
C HIS A 130 -0.20 -6.56 -19.85
N ILE A 131 -1.03 -6.65 -20.88
CA ILE A 131 -1.08 -5.74 -22.04
C ILE A 131 -2.54 -5.57 -22.49
N ASP A 132 -2.91 -4.35 -22.88
CA ASP A 132 -4.26 -4.05 -23.38
C ASP A 132 -4.40 -4.53 -24.82
N ARG A 133 -5.02 -5.69 -25.00
CA ARG A 133 -5.22 -6.32 -26.32
C ARG A 133 -6.09 -5.46 -27.23
N ASP A 134 -7.17 -4.89 -26.70
CA ASP A 134 -8.17 -4.17 -27.49
C ASP A 134 -7.57 -2.87 -28.03
N PHE A 135 -6.74 -2.20 -27.21
CA PHE A 135 -5.97 -1.04 -27.65
C PHE A 135 -5.00 -1.36 -28.79
N LEU A 136 -4.44 -2.58 -28.82
CA LEU A 136 -3.42 -2.96 -29.80
C LEU A 136 -3.98 -3.47 -31.12
N GLU A 137 -5.25 -3.86 -31.21
CA GLU A 137 -5.81 -4.47 -32.41
C GLU A 137 -5.62 -3.62 -33.68
N GLY A 138 -5.14 -4.24 -34.76
CA GLY A 138 -4.94 -3.58 -36.06
C GLY A 138 -3.74 -2.62 -36.15
N LYS A 139 -2.87 -2.58 -35.14
CA LYS A 139 -1.68 -1.71 -35.09
C LYS A 139 -0.38 -2.46 -35.35
N THR A 140 0.68 -1.76 -35.74
CA THR A 140 2.04 -2.30 -35.81
C THR A 140 2.74 -2.10 -34.46
N LEU A 141 3.26 -3.17 -33.85
CA LEU A 141 3.94 -3.11 -32.56
C LEU A 141 5.44 -3.00 -32.75
N VAL A 142 6.06 -2.00 -32.13
CA VAL A 142 7.50 -1.74 -32.19
C VAL A 142 8.08 -1.92 -30.79
N PHE A 143 8.71 -3.05 -30.54
CA PHE A 143 9.42 -3.29 -29.28
C PHE A 143 10.85 -2.78 -29.40
N LEU A 144 11.26 -1.94 -28.46
CA LEU A 144 12.58 -1.31 -28.47
C LEU A 144 13.40 -1.78 -27.27
N ASP A 145 14.63 -2.22 -27.54
CA ASP A 145 15.63 -2.57 -26.54
C ASP A 145 17.03 -2.01 -26.87
N ASP A 146 17.95 -2.07 -25.91
CA ASP A 146 19.32 -1.57 -26.07
C ASP A 146 20.20 -2.51 -26.90
N ILE A 147 20.40 -3.75 -26.47
CA ILE A 147 21.27 -4.71 -27.15
C ILE A 147 20.69 -6.13 -27.17
N ARG A 148 20.76 -6.80 -28.32
CA ARG A 148 20.41 -8.22 -28.47
C ARG A 148 21.66 -9.08 -28.37
N ILE A 149 21.78 -9.88 -27.32
CA ILE A 149 22.91 -10.83 -27.14
C ILE A 149 22.47 -12.28 -27.39
N THR A 150 21.54 -12.80 -26.58
CA THR A 150 21.13 -14.22 -26.61
C THR A 150 19.71 -14.44 -27.16
N GLY A 151 19.01 -13.35 -27.53
CA GLY A 151 17.61 -13.41 -27.98
C GLY A 151 16.59 -13.76 -26.89
N SER A 152 16.96 -13.69 -25.60
CA SER A 152 16.06 -13.99 -24.48
C SER A 152 14.83 -13.06 -24.43
N HIS A 153 15.00 -11.78 -24.74
CA HIS A 153 13.90 -10.80 -24.75
C HIS A 153 12.92 -11.04 -25.90
N GLU A 154 13.41 -11.35 -27.09
CA GLU A 154 12.59 -11.74 -28.23
C GLU A 154 11.71 -12.95 -27.91
N ARG A 155 12.30 -14.03 -27.37
CA ARG A 155 11.52 -15.23 -27.01
C ARG A 155 10.41 -14.91 -26.03
N MET A 156 10.64 -13.94 -25.14
CA MET A 156 9.62 -13.51 -24.19
C MET A 156 8.51 -12.70 -24.85
N ILE A 157 8.85 -11.74 -25.70
CA ILE A 157 7.86 -10.95 -26.45
C ILE A 157 6.99 -11.88 -27.29
N LEU A 158 7.58 -12.91 -27.90
CA LEU A 158 6.83 -13.92 -28.65
C LEU A 158 5.92 -14.77 -27.75
N LYS A 159 6.41 -15.22 -26.59
CA LYS A 159 5.57 -15.94 -25.62
C LYS A 159 4.37 -15.09 -25.16
N MET A 160 4.58 -13.80 -24.91
CA MET A 160 3.53 -12.85 -24.55
C MET A 160 2.54 -12.67 -25.71
N ALA A 161 3.03 -12.44 -26.92
CA ALA A 161 2.20 -12.28 -28.11
C ALA A 161 1.31 -13.51 -28.35
N ASP A 162 1.87 -14.72 -28.19
CA ASP A 162 1.13 -15.98 -28.30
C ASP A 162 0.07 -16.11 -27.18
N ALA A 163 0.44 -15.80 -25.93
CA ALA A 163 -0.49 -15.86 -24.79
C ALA A 163 -1.70 -14.92 -24.94
N TYR A 164 -1.48 -13.74 -25.51
CA TYR A 164 -2.52 -12.74 -25.78
C TYR A 164 -3.18 -12.89 -27.15
N GLN A 165 -2.74 -13.87 -27.96
CA GLN A 165 -3.20 -14.13 -29.33
C GLN A 165 -3.11 -12.89 -30.23
N LEU A 166 -2.04 -12.11 -30.07
CA LEU A 166 -1.81 -10.89 -30.86
C LEU A 166 -1.60 -11.26 -32.34
N LYS A 167 -2.29 -10.54 -33.23
CA LYS A 167 -2.22 -10.72 -34.69
C LYS A 167 -1.52 -9.56 -35.41
N ASN A 168 -0.91 -8.66 -34.64
CA ASN A 168 -0.23 -7.47 -35.09
C ASN A 168 1.11 -7.75 -35.78
N ALA A 169 1.52 -6.94 -36.76
CA ALA A 169 2.92 -6.94 -37.19
C ALA A 169 3.82 -6.52 -36.03
N ILE A 170 4.86 -7.31 -35.73
CA ILE A 170 5.79 -7.06 -34.60
C ILE A 170 7.18 -6.75 -35.17
N TYR A 171 7.69 -5.58 -34.82
CA TYR A 171 9.09 -5.21 -35.00
C TYR A 171 9.85 -5.30 -33.68
N LEU A 172 11.02 -5.92 -33.71
CA LEU A 172 11.96 -5.98 -32.59
C LEU A 172 13.18 -5.12 -32.95
N LEU A 173 13.28 -3.94 -32.35
CA LEU A 173 14.33 -2.95 -32.61
C LEU A 173 15.37 -2.99 -31.50
N TYR A 174 16.63 -3.05 -31.91
CA TYR A 174 17.78 -3.02 -31.01
C TYR A 174 18.76 -1.95 -31.47
N PHE A 175 19.38 -1.23 -30.53
CA PHE A 175 20.49 -0.34 -30.90
C PHE A 175 21.68 -1.15 -31.42
N ALA A 176 21.98 -2.30 -30.80
CA ALA A 176 23.00 -3.22 -31.30
C ALA A 176 22.58 -4.69 -31.19
N GLU A 177 23.21 -5.56 -31.96
CA GLU A 177 22.98 -7.00 -31.95
C GLU A 177 24.29 -7.79 -32.09
N LEU A 178 24.49 -8.79 -31.24
CA LEU A 178 25.56 -9.76 -31.38
C LEU A 178 25.20 -10.79 -32.45
N VAL A 179 25.81 -10.65 -33.63
CA VAL A 179 25.55 -11.54 -34.78
C VAL A 179 26.57 -12.68 -34.85
N ASN A 180 27.77 -12.49 -34.30
CA ASN A 180 28.80 -13.53 -34.25
C ASN A 180 28.61 -14.43 -33.02
N THR A 181 28.16 -15.66 -33.26
CA THR A 181 27.89 -16.67 -32.23
C THR A 181 29.15 -17.26 -31.58
N GLU A 182 30.34 -17.00 -32.12
CA GLU A 182 31.62 -17.41 -31.50
C GLU A 182 32.02 -16.50 -30.33
N ILE A 183 31.47 -15.27 -30.29
CA ILE A 183 31.74 -14.33 -29.20
C ILE A 183 30.87 -14.71 -27.99
N HIS A 184 31.53 -14.86 -26.84
CA HIS A 184 30.82 -15.22 -25.61
C HIS A 184 29.84 -14.10 -25.19
N PRO A 185 28.61 -14.43 -24.73
CA PRO A 185 27.62 -13.46 -24.24
C PRO A 185 28.09 -12.50 -23.13
N LYS A 186 29.25 -12.75 -22.52
CA LYS A 186 29.86 -11.89 -21.49
C LYS A 186 30.33 -10.55 -22.06
N ILE A 187 30.36 -10.40 -23.38
CA ILE A 187 30.61 -9.13 -24.05
C ILE A 187 29.62 -8.04 -23.61
N GLU A 188 28.39 -8.42 -23.22
CA GLU A 188 27.40 -7.51 -22.64
C GLU A 188 27.91 -6.84 -21.35
N ASN A 189 28.54 -7.63 -20.47
CA ASN A 189 29.12 -7.11 -19.23
C ASN A 189 30.34 -6.25 -19.49
N PHE A 190 31.16 -6.61 -20.48
CA PHE A 190 32.27 -5.75 -20.92
C PHE A 190 31.76 -4.39 -21.39
N LEU A 191 30.72 -4.34 -22.23
CA LEU A 191 30.13 -3.09 -22.71
C LEU A 191 29.48 -2.28 -21.59
N ASN A 192 28.71 -2.92 -20.70
CA ASN A 192 28.08 -2.26 -19.56
C ASN A 192 29.12 -1.57 -18.67
N TYR A 193 30.20 -2.27 -18.32
CA TYR A 193 31.21 -1.79 -17.36
C TYR A 193 32.50 -1.28 -18.01
N HIS A 194 32.46 -0.86 -19.29
CA HIS A 194 33.66 -0.43 -20.01
C HIS A 194 34.29 0.83 -19.38
N GLN A 195 33.48 1.86 -19.15
CA GLN A 195 33.91 3.11 -18.51
C GLN A 195 33.53 3.17 -17.03
N VAL A 196 32.30 2.79 -16.69
CA VAL A 196 31.80 2.83 -15.31
C VAL A 196 32.09 1.49 -14.64
N LYS A 197 33.22 1.40 -13.93
CA LYS A 197 33.66 0.15 -13.27
C LYS A 197 33.28 0.11 -11.80
N SER A 198 33.07 1.28 -11.20
CA SER A 198 32.78 1.45 -9.79
C SER A 198 31.82 2.62 -9.56
N ILE A 199 31.33 2.74 -8.32
CA ILE A 199 30.50 3.89 -7.92
C ILE A 199 31.22 5.24 -8.03
N PHE A 200 32.56 5.25 -8.03
CA PHE A 200 33.34 6.48 -8.14
C PHE A 200 33.34 7.03 -9.57
N ASP A 201 33.29 6.15 -10.57
CA ASP A 201 33.19 6.55 -11.98
C ASP A 201 31.82 7.17 -12.30
N LEU A 202 30.79 6.80 -11.52
CA LEU A 202 29.43 7.32 -11.64
C LEU A 202 29.31 8.80 -11.21
N ASP A 203 30.20 9.28 -10.33
CA ASP A 203 30.16 10.64 -9.79
C ASP A 203 30.26 11.70 -10.90
N GLY A 204 31.08 11.44 -11.94
CA GLY A 204 31.22 12.32 -13.10
C GLY A 204 29.94 12.43 -13.92
N ILE A 205 29.25 11.30 -14.15
CA ILE A 205 27.96 11.27 -14.87
C ILE A 205 26.91 12.04 -14.07
N ILE A 206 26.82 11.79 -12.76
CA ILE A 206 25.85 12.48 -11.89
C ILE A 206 26.04 14.00 -11.90
N LYS A 207 27.29 14.46 -11.94
CA LYS A 207 27.64 15.90 -11.93
C LYS A 207 27.53 16.58 -13.30
N SER A 208 27.37 15.82 -14.39
CA SER A 208 27.36 16.38 -15.75
C SER A 208 26.15 17.28 -16.05
N GLY A 209 25.08 17.16 -15.25
CA GLY A 209 23.79 17.82 -15.50
C GLY A 209 22.88 17.04 -16.45
N ASN A 210 23.41 16.03 -17.14
CA ASN A 210 22.67 15.16 -18.07
C ASN A 210 22.25 13.84 -17.41
N PHE A 211 22.31 13.72 -16.08
CA PHE A 211 21.97 12.47 -15.40
C PHE A 211 20.45 12.32 -15.20
N CYS A 212 19.87 11.23 -15.69
CA CYS A 212 18.43 10.93 -15.56
C CYS A 212 18.16 9.62 -14.78
N ILE A 213 17.40 9.70 -13.68
CA ILE A 213 16.84 8.53 -12.98
C ILE A 213 15.58 8.91 -12.20
N ASN A 214 14.64 7.98 -12.01
CA ASN A 214 13.38 8.24 -11.31
C ASN A 214 13.45 7.96 -9.79
N THR A 215 14.32 7.06 -9.33
CA THR A 215 14.59 6.83 -7.90
C THR A 215 16.01 6.34 -7.72
N ARG A 216 16.76 6.95 -6.79
CA ARG A 216 18.12 6.53 -6.41
C ARG A 216 18.12 6.05 -4.98
N ILE A 217 18.65 4.85 -4.74
CA ILE A 217 18.93 4.32 -3.39
C ILE A 217 20.42 3.99 -3.34
N VAL A 218 21.16 4.66 -2.47
CA VAL A 218 22.53 4.29 -2.13
C VAL A 218 22.52 3.73 -0.72
N LYS A 219 23.03 2.51 -0.53
CA LYS A 219 22.99 1.82 0.77
C LYS A 219 24.37 1.25 1.09
N TYR A 220 24.92 1.65 2.23
CA TYR A 220 26.09 1.04 2.84
C TYR A 220 25.62 0.15 3.99
N ILE A 221 26.15 -1.07 4.08
CA ILE A 221 25.82 -2.02 5.14
C ILE A 221 27.13 -2.54 5.72
N LEU A 222 27.27 -2.45 7.04
CA LEU A 222 28.30 -3.12 7.81
C LEU A 222 27.64 -4.19 8.66
N ASN A 223 28.07 -5.44 8.50
CA ASN A 223 27.72 -6.54 9.38
C ASN A 223 28.99 -7.03 10.07
N TYR A 224 28.95 -7.13 11.39
CA TYR A 224 30.05 -7.62 12.19
C TYR A 224 29.53 -8.63 13.22
N SER A 225 30.22 -9.77 13.32
CA SER A 225 29.95 -10.81 14.30
C SER A 225 31.27 -11.16 14.97
N PHE A 226 31.34 -10.99 16.29
CA PHE A 226 32.48 -11.44 17.09
C PHE A 226 32.11 -12.69 17.86
N ASP A 227 32.83 -13.79 17.58
CA ASP A 227 32.69 -15.09 18.24
C ASP A 227 31.24 -15.61 18.29
N ASN A 228 30.41 -15.22 17.31
CA ASN A 228 28.96 -15.47 17.27
C ASN A 228 28.15 -14.99 18.49
N LYS A 229 28.76 -14.15 19.35
CA LYS A 229 28.17 -13.62 20.58
C LYS A 229 27.65 -12.21 20.40
N TYR A 230 28.50 -11.34 19.85
CA TYR A 230 28.19 -9.93 19.68
C TYR A 230 27.97 -9.65 18.20
N LEU A 231 26.75 -9.28 17.86
CA LEU A 231 26.29 -9.02 16.51
C LEU A 231 26.03 -7.51 16.39
N LEU A 232 26.62 -6.89 15.38
CA LEU A 232 26.41 -5.50 15.03
C LEU A 232 26.03 -5.42 13.56
N THR A 233 24.93 -4.73 13.27
CA THR A 233 24.56 -4.30 11.93
C THR A 233 24.39 -2.80 11.92
N ALA A 234 25.15 -2.11 11.07
CA ALA A 234 24.98 -0.68 10.81
C ALA A 234 24.62 -0.49 9.34
N THR A 235 23.65 0.37 9.06
CA THR A 235 23.23 0.72 7.70
C THR A 235 23.19 2.23 7.56
N LEU A 236 23.72 2.74 6.45
CA LEU A 236 23.53 4.11 6.02
C LEU A 236 22.88 4.10 4.64
N ARG A 237 21.65 4.59 4.55
CA ARG A 237 20.89 4.65 3.31
C ARG A 237 20.61 6.10 2.91
N THR A 238 20.75 6.43 1.64
CA THR A 238 20.34 7.72 1.05
C THR A 238 19.36 7.46 -0.09
N ASP A 239 18.18 8.06 -0.01
CA ASP A 239 17.15 7.92 -1.04
C ASP A 239 16.86 9.27 -1.70
N GLY A 240 16.70 9.26 -3.02
CA GLY A 240 16.29 10.43 -3.82
C GLY A 240 14.87 10.26 -4.38
N SER A 241 14.02 11.27 -4.22
CA SER A 241 12.67 11.31 -4.80
C SER A 241 12.45 12.57 -5.63
N SER A 242 11.97 12.39 -6.86
CA SER A 242 11.59 13.47 -7.77
C SER A 242 10.28 14.18 -7.37
N ARG A 243 9.55 13.65 -6.38
CA ARG A 243 8.30 14.25 -5.88
C ARG A 243 8.52 15.49 -5.02
N PHE A 244 9.73 15.67 -4.49
CA PHE A 244 10.10 16.79 -3.64
C PHE A 244 10.80 17.92 -4.41
N GLY A 245 10.82 19.12 -3.81
CA GLY A 245 11.58 20.25 -4.34
C GLY A 245 13.08 19.96 -4.39
N VAL A 246 13.83 20.70 -5.22
CA VAL A 246 15.26 20.48 -5.45
C VAL A 246 16.09 20.38 -4.17
N ASP A 247 15.74 21.19 -3.17
CA ASP A 247 16.46 21.27 -1.89
C ASP A 247 16.21 20.06 -0.98
N ASN A 248 15.12 19.32 -1.17
CA ASN A 248 14.67 18.24 -0.30
C ASN A 248 14.59 16.88 -1.01
N ARG A 249 15.13 16.76 -2.23
CA ARG A 249 15.06 15.51 -3.03
C ARG A 249 15.67 14.32 -2.30
N TYR A 250 16.73 14.54 -1.53
CA TYR A 250 17.50 13.48 -0.89
C TYR A 250 17.24 13.41 0.62
N GLY A 251 17.00 12.20 1.12
CA GLY A 251 16.88 11.89 2.54
C GLY A 251 17.93 10.87 2.98
N VAL A 252 18.49 11.05 4.18
CA VAL A 252 19.48 10.13 4.78
C VAL A 252 18.85 9.39 5.95
N PHE A 253 18.98 8.06 5.93
CA PHE A 253 18.24 7.11 6.76
C PHE A 253 19.22 6.10 7.38
N PRO A 254 19.88 6.47 8.50
CA PRO A 254 20.77 5.57 9.22
C PRO A 254 19.98 4.57 10.08
N SER A 255 20.56 3.40 10.30
CA SER A 255 20.12 2.47 11.34
C SER A 255 21.29 1.71 11.94
N VAL A 256 21.12 1.32 13.21
CA VAL A 256 22.06 0.48 13.94
C VAL A 256 21.26 -0.57 14.71
N SER A 257 21.76 -1.80 14.71
CA SER A 257 21.22 -2.92 15.46
C SER A 257 22.37 -3.64 16.15
N VAL A 258 22.18 -3.94 17.42
CA VAL A 258 23.09 -4.73 18.22
C VAL A 258 22.33 -5.92 18.79
N ALA A 259 22.96 -7.08 18.80
CA ALA A 259 22.44 -8.25 19.50
C ALA A 259 23.55 -8.97 20.25
N TRP A 260 23.21 -9.45 21.43
CA TRP A 260 24.08 -10.24 22.30
C TRP A 260 23.44 -11.59 22.54
N ARG A 261 24.09 -12.64 22.06
CA ARG A 261 23.70 -14.03 22.32
C ARG A 261 24.35 -14.50 23.62
N VAL A 262 23.65 -14.25 24.73
CA VAL A 262 24.06 -14.59 26.09
C VAL A 262 24.29 -16.10 26.24
N SER A 263 23.50 -16.94 25.55
CA SER A 263 23.63 -18.41 25.58
C SER A 263 25.01 -18.94 25.15
N GLU A 264 25.78 -18.16 24.38
CA GLU A 264 27.13 -18.56 23.94
C GLU A 264 28.23 -18.15 24.96
N GLU A 265 27.87 -17.39 26.00
CA GLU A 265 28.82 -16.96 27.02
C GLU A 265 29.35 -18.14 27.85
N ASN A 266 30.62 -18.04 28.27
CA ASN A 266 31.25 -19.12 29.03
C ASN A 266 30.51 -19.43 30.35
N PHE A 267 29.90 -18.42 30.98
CA PHE A 267 29.14 -18.60 32.21
C PHE A 267 27.76 -19.25 32.01
N MET A 268 27.26 -19.32 30.76
CA MET A 268 25.99 -19.99 30.43
C MET A 268 26.16 -21.45 30.04
N LYS A 269 27.40 -21.93 29.85
CA LYS A 269 27.68 -23.30 29.38
C LYS A 269 27.13 -24.40 30.29
N ASP A 270 27.02 -24.15 31.59
CA ASP A 270 26.46 -25.11 32.55
C ASP A 270 24.92 -25.11 32.60
N VAL A 271 24.26 -24.16 31.91
CA VAL A 271 22.81 -23.95 31.96
C VAL A 271 22.10 -24.69 30.83
N ASN A 272 22.07 -26.02 30.92
CA ASN A 272 21.59 -26.91 29.86
C ASN A 272 20.08 -26.83 29.52
N TRP A 273 19.27 -26.23 30.39
CA TRP A 273 17.83 -26.10 30.14
C TRP A 273 17.50 -24.92 29.22
N ILE A 274 18.43 -23.96 29.07
CA ILE A 274 18.36 -22.86 28.11
C ILE A 274 19.08 -23.29 26.83
N SER A 275 18.42 -23.15 25.69
CA SER A 275 18.94 -23.53 24.38
C SER A 275 19.39 -22.33 23.56
N ASP A 276 18.71 -21.20 23.72
CA ASP A 276 19.13 -19.93 23.15
C ASP A 276 18.65 -18.79 24.05
N LEU A 277 19.48 -17.76 24.21
CA LEU A 277 19.14 -16.54 24.92
C LEU A 277 19.83 -15.39 24.19
N LYS A 278 19.05 -14.54 23.55
CA LYS A 278 19.55 -13.42 22.76
C LYS A 278 18.79 -12.15 23.11
N ILE A 279 19.53 -11.11 23.46
CA ILE A 279 19.00 -9.76 23.65
C ILE A 279 19.34 -8.96 22.40
N LYS A 280 18.38 -8.26 21.83
CA LYS A 280 18.58 -7.41 20.64
C LYS A 280 18.02 -6.02 20.88
N THR A 281 18.65 -5.02 20.29
CA THR A 281 18.17 -3.64 20.30
C THR A 281 18.52 -3.01 18.97
N SER A 282 17.57 -2.30 18.37
CA SER A 282 17.82 -1.55 17.15
C SER A 282 17.21 -0.17 17.20
N TYR A 283 17.88 0.78 16.55
CA TYR A 283 17.37 2.12 16.32
C TYR A 283 17.60 2.48 14.86
N GLY A 284 16.55 2.94 14.19
CA GLY A 284 16.62 3.28 12.78
C GLY A 284 15.70 4.41 12.40
N ILE A 285 16.09 5.12 11.35
CA ILE A 285 15.25 6.12 10.70
C ILE A 285 14.90 5.59 9.32
N THR A 286 13.62 5.63 8.96
CA THR A 286 13.15 5.36 7.59
C THR A 286 12.38 6.55 7.05
N GLY A 287 12.30 6.66 5.73
CA GLY A 287 11.65 7.77 5.05
C GLY A 287 10.45 7.31 4.22
N ASN A 288 9.39 8.11 4.26
CA ASN A 288 8.23 7.96 3.40
C ASN A 288 8.12 9.17 2.45
N ASN A 289 7.76 8.90 1.20
CA ASN A 289 7.56 9.89 0.14
C ASN A 289 6.25 9.68 -0.63
N PHE A 290 5.29 9.01 0.00
CA PHE A 290 4.02 8.62 -0.60
C PHE A 290 3.07 9.83 -0.71
N ILE A 291 3.42 10.74 -1.62
CA ILE A 291 2.60 11.85 -2.07
C ILE A 291 2.36 11.73 -3.56
N SER A 292 1.34 12.41 -4.06
CA SER A 292 1.10 12.53 -5.51
C SER A 292 2.29 13.15 -6.22
N ASN A 293 2.48 12.78 -7.49
CA ASN A 293 3.50 13.39 -8.32
C ASN A 293 3.27 14.90 -8.43
N TYR A 294 4.37 15.65 -8.54
CA TYR A 294 4.38 17.11 -8.62
C TYR A 294 3.77 17.84 -7.40
N GLY A 295 3.63 17.19 -6.23
CA GLY A 295 3.15 17.86 -5.02
C GLY A 295 3.96 19.12 -4.62
N ALA A 296 5.23 19.18 -5.01
CA ALA A 296 6.09 20.34 -4.79
C ALA A 296 5.87 21.51 -5.78
N ILE A 297 5.06 21.32 -6.83
CA ILE A 297 4.84 22.28 -7.92
C ILE A 297 3.34 22.64 -7.98
N GLY A 298 3.02 23.89 -8.31
CA GLY A 298 1.64 24.30 -8.56
C GLY A 298 1.18 23.78 -9.92
N LEU A 299 0.21 22.88 -9.93
CA LEU A 299 -0.38 22.34 -11.15
C LEU A 299 -1.57 23.19 -11.58
N THR A 300 -1.91 23.09 -12.86
CA THR A 300 -3.15 23.62 -13.43
C THR A 300 -4.12 22.48 -13.71
N ALA A 301 -5.41 22.78 -13.63
CA ALA A 301 -6.49 21.87 -14.02
C ALA A 301 -7.49 22.62 -14.89
N ALA A 302 -8.10 21.90 -15.83
CA ALA A 302 -9.24 22.42 -16.57
C ALA A 302 -10.40 22.69 -15.60
N ASP A 303 -11.02 23.86 -15.72
CA ASP A 303 -12.24 24.19 -14.99
C ASP A 303 -13.08 25.16 -15.82
N ASN A 304 -14.38 25.14 -15.59
CA ASN A 304 -15.31 25.92 -16.36
C ASN A 304 -15.61 27.25 -15.66
N TYR A 305 -15.54 28.35 -16.42
CA TYR A 305 -15.91 29.67 -15.95
C TYR A 305 -17.23 30.11 -16.57
N ILE A 306 -18.09 30.70 -15.75
CA ILE A 306 -19.35 31.30 -16.19
C ILE A 306 -19.09 32.79 -16.43
N PHE A 307 -19.18 33.24 -17.68
CA PHE A 307 -19.04 34.64 -18.04
C PHE A 307 -20.41 35.25 -18.40
N GLY A 308 -20.72 36.43 -17.83
CA GLY A 308 -21.99 37.16 -18.03
C GLY A 308 -22.94 37.08 -16.82
N ALA A 309 -23.88 38.03 -16.73
CA ALA A 309 -24.88 38.05 -15.65
C ALA A 309 -25.97 36.98 -15.85
N SER A 310 -26.53 36.46 -14.75
CA SER A 310 -27.73 35.59 -14.73
C SER A 310 -27.62 34.26 -15.49
N GLY A 311 -26.55 33.48 -15.26
CA GLY A 311 -26.39 32.15 -15.86
C GLY A 311 -25.77 32.18 -17.25
N GLY A 312 -24.78 33.05 -17.45
CA GLY A 312 -24.08 33.25 -18.72
C GLY A 312 -23.38 32.00 -19.28
N SER A 313 -22.69 32.16 -20.40
CA SER A 313 -22.11 31.03 -21.13
C SER A 313 -20.98 30.36 -20.34
N VAL A 314 -21.07 29.03 -20.22
CA VAL A 314 -20.00 28.20 -19.66
C VAL A 314 -18.87 28.13 -20.67
N ASN A 315 -17.69 28.59 -20.28
CA ASN A 315 -16.49 28.57 -21.11
C ASN A 315 -15.43 27.69 -20.45
N ASN A 316 -14.74 26.90 -21.26
CA ASN A 316 -13.59 26.12 -20.79
C ASN A 316 -12.49 27.09 -20.37
N GLY A 317 -11.94 26.91 -19.19
CA GLY A 317 -10.78 27.63 -18.71
C GLY A 317 -9.84 26.75 -17.92
N ILE A 318 -8.90 27.39 -17.25
CA ILE A 318 -7.86 26.74 -16.46
C ILE A 318 -7.85 27.42 -15.09
N ARG A 319 -7.71 26.63 -14.03
CA ARG A 319 -7.42 27.12 -12.67
C ARG A 319 -6.17 26.46 -12.13
N LEU A 320 -5.62 27.03 -11.07
CA LEU A 320 -4.61 26.33 -10.27
C LEU A 320 -5.30 25.20 -9.49
N ALA A 321 -4.77 23.98 -9.63
CA ALA A 321 -5.31 22.77 -9.03
C ALA A 321 -4.86 22.61 -7.57
N ASN A 322 -3.66 23.09 -7.24
CA ASN A 322 -3.06 23.00 -5.91
C ASN A 322 -2.08 24.15 -5.65
N ILE A 323 -1.78 24.35 -4.37
CA ILE A 323 -0.66 25.18 -3.93
C ILE A 323 0.62 24.34 -4.04
N GLY A 324 1.59 24.81 -4.83
CA GLY A 324 2.93 24.21 -4.88
C GLY A 324 3.71 24.52 -3.61
N ASN A 325 4.46 23.53 -3.09
CA ASN A 325 5.28 23.68 -1.91
C ASN A 325 6.67 23.08 -2.13
N THR A 326 7.65 23.92 -2.47
CA THR A 326 9.03 23.50 -2.73
C THR A 326 9.75 23.01 -1.46
N LEU A 327 9.21 23.33 -0.27
CA LEU A 327 9.74 22.90 1.02
C LEU A 327 9.27 21.50 1.44
N LEU A 328 8.45 20.82 0.62
CA LEU A 328 8.08 19.44 0.89
C LEU A 328 9.31 18.55 0.99
N SER A 329 9.32 17.70 2.00
CA SER A 329 10.42 16.81 2.36
C SER A 329 9.90 15.44 2.83
N TRP A 330 10.82 14.55 3.17
CA TRP A 330 10.50 13.20 3.62
C TRP A 330 9.76 13.20 4.97
N GLU A 331 8.68 12.42 5.04
CA GLU A 331 8.11 12.00 6.32
C GLU A 331 9.09 11.01 6.97
N LYS A 332 9.47 11.26 8.22
CA LYS A 332 10.54 10.51 8.90
C LYS A 332 9.98 9.64 9.99
N ASN A 333 10.36 8.38 9.95
CA ASN A 333 9.96 7.39 10.92
C ASN A 333 11.15 6.95 11.76
N LYS A 334 11.19 7.34 13.03
CA LYS A 334 12.22 6.94 14.00
C LYS A 334 11.69 5.78 14.82
N GLN A 335 12.36 4.64 14.77
CA GLN A 335 11.93 3.44 15.46
C GLN A 335 13.04 2.94 16.40
N LEU A 336 12.67 2.77 17.67
CA LEU A 336 13.41 1.98 18.65
C LEU A 336 12.73 0.63 18.79
N ASP A 337 13.51 -0.44 18.81
CA ASP A 337 13.06 -1.81 19.01
C ASP A 337 13.99 -2.49 20.02
N ILE A 338 13.42 -3.12 21.04
CA ILE A 338 14.15 -3.86 22.09
C ILE A 338 13.50 -5.23 22.19
N GLY A 339 14.27 -6.28 21.90
CA GLY A 339 13.78 -7.64 21.85
C GLY A 339 14.56 -8.61 22.74
N LEU A 340 13.85 -9.60 23.25
CA LEU A 340 14.39 -10.75 23.96
C LEU A 340 13.90 -12.02 23.27
N GLU A 341 14.83 -12.83 22.79
CA GLU A 341 14.57 -14.16 22.27
C GLU A 341 15.08 -15.21 23.25
N PHE A 342 14.24 -16.19 23.55
CA PHE A 342 14.50 -17.19 24.57
C PHE A 342 13.99 -18.56 24.16
N GLY A 343 14.88 -19.55 24.11
CA GLY A 343 14.59 -20.94 23.80
C GLY A 343 14.96 -21.85 24.96
N ILE A 344 14.09 -22.79 25.31
CA ILE A 344 14.33 -23.78 26.37
C ILE A 344 14.08 -25.21 25.90
N LEU A 345 14.69 -26.16 26.61
CA LEU A 345 14.50 -27.61 26.39
C LEU A 345 14.75 -28.04 24.94
N GLN A 346 15.91 -27.66 24.40
CA GLN A 346 16.30 -27.87 22.99
C GLN A 346 15.34 -27.18 22.01
N ASN A 347 14.97 -25.92 22.31
CA ASN A 347 13.98 -25.14 21.56
C ASN A 347 12.60 -25.83 21.44
N ARG A 348 12.26 -26.68 22.42
CA ARG A 348 10.91 -27.23 22.52
C ARG A 348 9.90 -26.12 22.84
N VAL A 349 10.31 -25.12 23.61
CA VAL A 349 9.57 -23.86 23.75
C VAL A 349 10.50 -22.72 23.33
N ALA A 350 10.08 -21.95 22.34
CA ALA A 350 10.76 -20.76 21.86
C ALA A 350 9.84 -19.56 22.04
N MET A 351 10.36 -18.46 22.57
CA MET A 351 9.62 -17.25 22.87
C MET A 351 10.37 -16.03 22.35
N SER A 352 9.63 -15.03 21.86
CA SER A 352 10.16 -13.68 21.60
C SER A 352 9.26 -12.68 22.31
N VAL A 353 9.87 -11.70 22.97
CA VAL A 353 9.20 -10.51 23.51
C VAL A 353 9.89 -9.31 22.89
N ASP A 354 9.15 -8.46 22.21
CA ASP A 354 9.67 -7.27 21.57
C ASP A 354 8.88 -6.05 22.04
N TYR A 355 9.57 -4.98 22.42
CA TYR A 355 8.99 -3.66 22.68
C TYR A 355 9.44 -2.73 21.56
N TYR A 356 8.48 -2.00 20.99
CA TYR A 356 8.78 -1.00 19.97
C TYR A 356 8.19 0.36 20.34
N ASN A 357 8.90 1.41 19.93
CA ASN A 357 8.43 2.78 19.97
C ASN A 357 8.81 3.46 18.65
N LYS A 358 7.78 3.78 17.88
CA LYS A 358 7.87 4.32 16.54
C LYS A 358 7.26 5.72 16.57
N ARG A 359 8.05 6.72 16.17
CA ARG A 359 7.66 8.12 16.10
C ARG A 359 7.78 8.60 14.66
N THR A 360 6.66 8.95 14.06
CA THR A 360 6.59 9.46 12.69
C THR A 360 6.41 10.97 12.74
N SER A 361 7.44 11.71 12.34
CA SER A 361 7.44 13.18 12.28
C SER A 361 7.37 13.67 10.84
N ASP A 362 7.07 14.96 10.67
CA ASP A 362 7.02 15.62 9.38
C ASP A 362 5.99 14.97 8.43
N LEU A 363 4.83 14.57 8.99
CA LEU A 363 3.79 13.86 8.26
C LEU A 363 3.35 14.64 7.03
N LEU A 364 3.18 13.95 5.90
CA LEU A 364 2.75 14.57 4.66
C LEU A 364 1.22 14.66 4.62
N LEU A 365 0.67 15.73 5.20
CA LEU A 365 -0.77 15.91 5.40
C LEU A 365 -1.34 17.07 4.57
N ASN A 366 -2.55 16.87 4.05
CA ASN A 366 -3.38 17.97 3.56
C ASN A 366 -4.01 18.66 4.77
N VAL A 367 -3.50 19.85 5.11
CA VAL A 367 -4.05 20.65 6.19
C VAL A 367 -5.03 21.69 5.65
N PRO A 368 -6.15 21.96 6.34
CA PRO A 368 -7.05 23.04 5.99
C PRO A 368 -6.31 24.38 5.95
N THR A 369 -6.56 25.17 4.91
CA THR A 369 -6.01 26.52 4.77
C THR A 369 -7.13 27.55 4.73
N PRO A 370 -6.87 28.82 5.14
CA PRO A 370 -7.86 29.87 5.00
C PRO A 370 -8.37 29.96 3.56
N THR A 371 -9.69 29.89 3.37
CA THR A 371 -10.32 29.87 2.04
C THR A 371 -10.06 31.16 1.25
N LEU A 372 -9.68 32.25 1.92
CA LEU A 372 -9.21 33.50 1.30
C LEU A 372 -8.02 33.28 0.34
N THR A 373 -7.21 32.23 0.56
CA THR A 373 -6.10 31.86 -0.33
C THR A 373 -6.57 31.35 -1.70
N GLY A 374 -7.86 31.05 -1.87
CA GLY A 374 -8.41 30.38 -3.05
C GLY A 374 -8.36 28.84 -2.98
N TYR A 375 -7.83 28.29 -1.89
CA TYR A 375 -7.69 26.86 -1.66
C TYR A 375 -8.28 26.46 -0.30
N THR A 376 -8.80 25.23 -0.22
CA THR A 376 -9.36 24.68 1.01
C THR A 376 -8.35 23.88 1.83
N ASN A 377 -7.29 23.36 1.19
CA ASN A 377 -6.22 22.61 1.84
C ASN A 377 -4.87 22.85 1.16
N ALA A 378 -3.78 22.59 1.89
CA ALA A 378 -2.42 22.55 1.36
C ALA A 378 -1.66 21.35 1.90
N LEU A 379 -0.85 20.72 1.04
CA LEU A 379 0.05 19.63 1.43
C LEU A 379 1.28 20.22 2.12
N GLN A 380 1.54 19.77 3.35
CA GLN A 380 2.68 20.22 4.15
C GLN A 380 3.29 19.04 4.94
N ASN A 381 4.56 19.17 5.31
CA ASN A 381 5.20 18.33 6.32
C ASN A 381 4.82 18.84 7.70
N ILE A 382 3.76 18.28 8.29
CA ILE A 382 3.24 18.77 9.55
C ILE A 382 2.54 17.69 10.36
N GLY A 383 2.75 17.76 11.67
CA GLY A 383 2.21 16.82 12.62
C GLY A 383 3.13 15.65 12.91
N GLU A 384 2.76 14.92 13.95
CA GLU A 384 3.57 13.84 14.49
C GLU A 384 2.68 12.81 15.18
N ILE A 385 2.94 11.53 14.92
CA ILE A 385 2.25 10.40 15.55
C ILE A 385 3.25 9.45 16.21
N GLN A 386 2.80 8.78 17.26
CA GLN A 386 3.51 7.69 17.93
C GLN A 386 2.71 6.40 17.85
N ASN A 387 3.41 5.31 17.56
CA ASN A 387 2.97 3.94 17.71
C ASN A 387 3.91 3.27 18.70
N LYS A 388 3.37 2.68 19.77
CA LYS A 388 4.19 1.91 20.71
C LYS A 388 3.43 0.69 21.19
N GLY A 389 4.16 -0.38 21.46
CA GLY A 389 3.54 -1.62 21.87
C GLY A 389 4.53 -2.70 22.20
N TYR A 390 3.95 -3.84 22.56
CA TYR A 390 4.64 -5.08 22.84
C TYR A 390 4.15 -6.14 21.87
N GLU A 391 5.08 -6.94 21.37
CA GLU A 391 4.81 -8.16 20.62
C GLU A 391 5.35 -9.35 21.39
N PHE A 392 4.55 -10.40 21.46
CA PHE A 392 4.91 -11.64 22.12
C PHE A 392 4.61 -12.80 21.19
N THR A 393 5.57 -13.70 21.03
CA THR A 393 5.39 -14.93 20.26
C THR A 393 5.85 -16.11 21.09
N VAL A 394 5.14 -17.23 20.96
CA VAL A 394 5.50 -18.51 21.58
C VAL A 394 5.28 -19.62 20.57
N THR A 395 6.30 -20.42 20.35
CA THR A 395 6.19 -21.71 19.68
C THR A 395 6.50 -22.81 20.68
N SER A 396 5.54 -23.69 20.92
CA SER A 396 5.69 -24.88 21.75
C SER A 396 5.53 -26.14 20.93
N ARG A 397 6.56 -27.00 20.93
CA ARG A 397 6.53 -28.37 20.40
C ARG A 397 6.06 -29.30 21.52
N ASN A 398 4.75 -29.31 21.74
CA ASN A 398 4.10 -30.06 22.83
C ASN A 398 4.44 -31.55 22.76
N LEU A 399 4.40 -32.16 21.56
CA LEU A 399 4.77 -33.55 21.31
C LEU A 399 5.62 -33.65 20.03
N VAL A 400 6.68 -34.47 20.05
CA VAL A 400 7.69 -34.55 18.97
C VAL A 400 7.94 -35.97 18.43
N LYS A 401 7.23 -36.97 18.97
CA LYS A 401 7.40 -38.38 18.60
C LYS A 401 6.49 -38.74 17.41
N GLU A 402 5.89 -39.92 17.40
CA GLU A 402 5.00 -40.38 16.33
C GLU A 402 3.81 -39.45 16.13
N PHE A 403 3.19 -39.04 17.24
CA PHE A 403 2.23 -37.95 17.25
C PHE A 403 2.98 -36.65 17.51
N LYS A 404 2.94 -35.75 16.54
CA LYS A 404 3.54 -34.42 16.63
C LYS A 404 2.44 -33.41 16.91
N TRP A 405 2.68 -32.53 17.88
CA TRP A 405 1.79 -31.42 18.19
C TRP A 405 2.61 -30.17 18.44
N THR A 406 2.34 -29.14 17.65
CA THR A 406 2.91 -27.80 17.80
C THR A 406 1.80 -26.80 18.06
N THR A 407 2.04 -25.87 18.97
CA THR A 407 1.21 -24.68 19.20
C THR A 407 2.05 -23.44 18.95
N ASP A 408 1.57 -22.58 18.06
CA ASP A 408 2.14 -21.26 17.79
C ASP A 408 1.15 -20.20 18.28
N MET A 409 1.62 -19.29 19.12
CA MET A 409 0.83 -18.18 19.69
C MET A 409 1.51 -16.86 19.36
N ASN A 410 0.71 -15.85 19.04
CA ASN A 410 1.14 -14.47 18.96
C ASN A 410 0.16 -13.57 19.73
N PHE A 411 0.70 -12.50 20.28
CA PHE A 411 -0.04 -11.45 20.98
C PHE A 411 0.65 -10.12 20.68
N SER A 412 -0.10 -9.08 20.33
CA SER A 412 0.45 -7.76 20.02
C SER A 412 -0.46 -6.66 20.54
N THR A 413 0.15 -5.60 21.07
CA THR A 413 -0.49 -4.33 21.45
C THR A 413 0.07 -3.24 20.55
N ASN A 414 -0.73 -2.21 20.24
CA ASN A 414 -0.27 -1.05 19.49
C ASN A 414 -1.08 0.19 19.86
N GLY A 415 -0.57 0.98 20.82
CA GLY A 415 -1.16 2.26 21.17
C GLY A 415 -0.73 3.34 20.16
N VAL A 416 -1.71 3.96 19.51
CA VAL A 416 -1.50 5.06 18.55
C VAL A 416 -1.86 6.39 19.21
N LYS A 417 -1.01 7.41 19.05
CA LYS A 417 -1.25 8.73 19.63
C LYS A 417 -0.73 9.85 18.74
N VAL A 418 -1.54 10.89 18.56
CA VAL A 418 -1.13 12.15 17.94
C VAL A 418 -0.33 12.98 18.95
N LEU A 419 0.90 13.33 18.60
CA LEU A 419 1.81 14.12 19.42
C LEU A 419 1.82 15.60 19.03
N ALA A 420 1.67 15.91 17.74
CA ALA A 420 1.63 17.27 17.22
C ALA A 420 0.75 17.34 15.96
N LEU A 421 0.20 18.53 15.67
CA LEU A 421 -0.57 18.86 14.47
C LEU A 421 -0.07 20.20 13.89
N GLY A 422 -0.98 20.98 13.28
CA GLY A 422 -0.75 22.31 12.75
C GLY A 422 -0.02 23.28 13.71
N PRO A 423 0.42 24.47 13.26
CA PRO A 423 1.13 25.42 14.11
C PRO A 423 0.33 25.87 15.35
N ASP A 424 -0.99 25.83 15.26
CA ASP A 424 -1.96 26.14 16.31
C ASP A 424 -2.46 24.89 17.07
N GLY A 425 -2.00 23.69 16.68
CA GLY A 425 -2.47 22.42 17.24
C GLY A 425 -3.94 22.12 16.93
N SER A 426 -4.54 22.80 15.94
CA SER A 426 -5.95 22.65 15.61
C SER A 426 -6.30 21.20 15.24
N ARG A 427 -7.41 20.71 15.80
CA ARG A 427 -7.95 19.39 15.47
C ARG A 427 -8.32 19.29 13.99
N ILE A 428 -8.02 18.16 13.37
CA ILE A 428 -8.49 17.84 12.02
C ILE A 428 -9.82 17.10 12.15
N LEU A 429 -10.85 17.68 11.56
CA LEU A 429 -12.18 17.10 11.55
C LEU A 429 -12.44 16.43 10.20
N ALA A 430 -12.95 15.20 10.25
CA ALA A 430 -13.28 14.43 9.06
C ALA A 430 -14.69 13.84 9.15
N ARG A 431 -15.23 13.51 7.99
CA ARG A 431 -16.60 13.02 7.85
C ARG A 431 -16.62 11.80 6.94
N GLN A 432 -17.28 10.77 7.44
CA GLN A 432 -17.66 9.59 6.67
C GLN A 432 -18.87 9.93 5.78
N LEU A 433 -18.83 9.53 4.51
CA LEU A 433 -19.74 10.04 3.48
C LEU A 433 -21.21 9.63 3.63
N THR A 434 -21.50 8.56 4.38
CA THR A 434 -22.87 8.09 4.66
C THR A 434 -23.62 9.05 5.59
N PHE A 435 -22.90 9.89 6.34
CA PHE A 435 -23.48 11.01 7.09
C PHE A 435 -23.59 12.25 6.21
N ALA A 436 -24.81 12.77 6.01
CA ALA A 436 -25.07 13.88 5.10
C ALA A 436 -24.54 15.25 5.59
N ALA A 437 -24.31 15.39 6.90
CA ALA A 437 -23.62 16.52 7.51
C ALA A 437 -22.79 16.01 8.71
N GLY A 438 -22.19 16.92 9.48
CA GLY A 438 -21.52 16.59 10.74
C GLY A 438 -20.17 15.89 10.58
N ASN A 439 -19.20 16.24 11.42
CA ASN A 439 -17.94 15.51 11.48
C ASN A 439 -18.15 14.24 12.32
N THR A 440 -17.65 13.12 11.82
CA THR A 440 -17.80 11.81 12.47
C THR A 440 -16.50 11.29 13.05
N HIS A 441 -15.38 11.91 12.65
CA HIS A 441 -14.04 11.58 13.13
C HIS A 441 -13.28 12.84 13.50
N VAL A 442 -12.37 12.71 14.45
CA VAL A 442 -11.45 13.76 14.88
C VAL A 442 -10.04 13.22 15.00
N THR A 443 -9.07 14.03 14.60
CA THR A 443 -7.65 13.83 14.90
C THR A 443 -7.19 15.01 15.72
N GLU A 444 -6.86 14.79 16.99
CA GLU A 444 -6.44 15.82 17.93
C GLU A 444 -5.29 15.35 18.81
N ILE A 445 -4.46 16.30 19.25
CA ILE A 445 -3.28 16.03 20.07
C ILE A 445 -3.73 15.35 21.37
N GLY A 446 -3.10 14.23 21.72
CA GLY A 446 -3.45 13.48 22.92
C GLY A 446 -4.16 12.16 22.65
N SER A 447 -4.83 12.04 21.51
CA SER A 447 -5.75 10.95 21.17
C SER A 447 -5.27 10.16 19.94
N ALA A 448 -5.94 9.05 19.63
CA ALA A 448 -5.68 8.31 18.41
C ALA A 448 -6.14 9.13 17.17
N PRO A 449 -5.48 8.99 16.01
CA PRO A 449 -5.90 9.68 14.80
C PRO A 449 -7.21 9.10 14.26
N GLY A 450 -8.14 9.96 13.85
CA GLY A 450 -9.44 9.51 13.34
C GLY A 450 -10.30 8.80 14.39
N SER A 451 -10.23 9.18 15.67
CA SER A 451 -11.16 8.69 16.68
C SER A 451 -12.60 9.10 16.33
N PHE A 452 -13.59 8.30 16.70
CA PHE A 452 -14.99 8.64 16.45
C PHE A 452 -15.40 9.85 17.27
N PHE A 453 -16.04 10.82 16.63
CA PHE A 453 -16.38 12.12 17.21
C PHE A 453 -17.85 12.43 17.04
N GLY A 454 -18.53 12.81 18.13
CA GLY A 454 -19.96 13.05 18.10
C GLY A 454 -20.58 13.24 19.48
N TYR A 455 -21.90 13.08 19.55
CA TYR A 455 -22.63 13.19 20.81
C TYR A 455 -22.64 11.87 21.57
N LYS A 456 -22.33 11.91 22.88
CA LYS A 456 -22.41 10.75 23.75
C LYS A 456 -23.85 10.55 24.23
N VAL A 457 -24.47 9.45 23.83
CA VAL A 457 -25.80 9.02 24.29
C VAL A 457 -25.68 8.45 25.70
N ILE A 458 -26.52 8.93 26.62
CA ILE A 458 -26.56 8.50 28.02
C ILE A 458 -27.91 7.91 28.44
N GLY A 459 -28.81 7.70 27.47
CA GLY A 459 -30.12 7.06 27.68
C GLY A 459 -31.19 7.65 26.78
N ILE A 460 -32.44 7.49 27.20
CA ILE A 460 -33.61 8.17 26.62
C ILE A 460 -34.36 8.93 27.71
N TYR A 461 -35.02 10.02 27.35
CA TYR A 461 -35.91 10.73 28.29
C TYR A 461 -37.14 9.89 28.58
N GLN A 462 -37.43 9.58 29.84
CA GLN A 462 -38.52 8.68 30.22
C GLN A 462 -39.85 9.39 30.47
N ASN A 463 -39.82 10.69 30.76
CA ASN A 463 -40.98 11.48 31.18
C ASN A 463 -40.72 12.99 31.02
N GLN A 464 -41.77 13.80 31.14
CA GLN A 464 -41.67 15.24 30.99
C GLN A 464 -40.80 15.93 32.06
N ASN A 465 -40.76 15.43 33.29
CA ASN A 465 -39.94 16.00 34.35
C ASN A 465 -38.44 15.94 34.00
N GLU A 466 -37.99 14.91 33.29
CA GLU A 466 -36.61 14.84 32.80
C GLU A 466 -36.32 15.91 31.74
N ILE A 467 -37.28 16.24 30.87
CA ILE A 467 -37.15 17.33 29.89
C ILE A 467 -37.07 18.69 30.59
N ASP A 468 -37.81 18.87 31.68
CA ASP A 468 -37.90 20.14 32.40
C ASP A 468 -36.69 20.39 33.31
N THR A 469 -35.98 19.34 33.73
CA THR A 469 -34.92 19.42 34.76
C THR A 469 -33.51 19.05 34.27
N GLN A 470 -33.38 18.46 33.08
CA GLN A 470 -32.10 17.97 32.56
C GLN A 470 -31.66 18.75 31.32
N PRO A 471 -30.37 18.69 30.94
CA PRO A 471 -29.88 19.32 29.73
C PRO A 471 -30.61 18.77 28.49
N ILE A 472 -31.12 19.66 27.64
CA ILE A 472 -31.92 19.29 26.46
C ILE A 472 -31.39 19.96 25.19
N VAL A 473 -31.75 19.38 24.05
CA VAL A 473 -31.57 20.05 22.76
C VAL A 473 -32.64 21.14 22.64
N LYS A 474 -32.23 22.37 22.34
CA LYS A 474 -33.12 23.51 22.07
C LYS A 474 -33.01 23.90 20.60
N ASN A 475 -34.08 24.45 20.01
CA ASN A 475 -33.98 25.06 18.70
C ASN A 475 -33.36 26.47 18.77
N ALA A 476 -33.15 27.09 17.60
CA ALA A 476 -32.57 28.43 17.51
C ALA A 476 -33.36 29.54 18.22
N ASN A 477 -34.65 29.31 18.54
CA ASN A 477 -35.47 30.26 19.31
C ASN A 477 -35.55 29.94 20.81
N GLY A 478 -34.75 28.98 21.30
CA GLY A 478 -34.62 28.63 22.71
C GLY A 478 -35.71 27.73 23.27
N THR A 479 -36.64 27.24 22.45
CA THR A 479 -37.69 26.31 22.89
C THR A 479 -37.17 24.87 22.93
N ALA A 480 -37.69 24.10 23.89
CA ALA A 480 -37.33 22.69 24.08
C ALA A 480 -37.64 21.90 22.81
N PHE A 481 -36.60 21.29 22.25
CA PHE A 481 -36.73 20.37 21.14
C PHE A 481 -37.00 18.94 21.66
N SER A 482 -36.25 18.53 22.69
CA SER A 482 -36.32 17.19 23.27
C SER A 482 -37.70 16.82 23.83
N LYS A 483 -38.08 15.54 23.69
CA LYS A 483 -39.34 14.96 24.21
C LYS A 483 -39.10 13.60 24.88
N PRO A 484 -40.03 13.13 25.74
CA PRO A 484 -40.00 11.75 26.23
C PRO A 484 -39.95 10.74 25.07
N GLY A 485 -39.22 9.64 25.26
CA GLY A 485 -38.95 8.61 24.25
C GLY A 485 -37.78 8.92 23.31
N GLN A 486 -37.14 10.09 23.42
CA GLN A 486 -36.00 10.47 22.58
C GLN A 486 -34.65 10.28 23.27
N LEU A 487 -33.58 10.19 22.48
CA LEU A 487 -32.20 10.07 22.98
C LEU A 487 -31.81 11.26 23.87
N LYS A 488 -31.15 10.94 24.98
CA LYS A 488 -30.54 11.87 25.92
C LYS A 488 -29.03 11.90 25.70
N PHE A 489 -28.46 13.10 25.65
CA PHE A 489 -27.03 13.30 25.43
C PHE A 489 -26.33 13.81 26.68
N ALA A 490 -25.04 13.53 26.80
CA ALA A 490 -24.21 14.14 27.82
C ALA A 490 -24.00 15.64 27.52
N ASP A 491 -24.22 16.46 28.52
CA ASP A 491 -23.77 17.85 28.58
C ASP A 491 -22.29 17.84 28.99
N VAL A 492 -21.40 18.11 28.04
CA VAL A 492 -19.94 17.97 28.22
C VAL A 492 -19.36 19.26 28.79
N ASN A 493 -19.93 20.42 28.44
CA ASN A 493 -19.44 21.72 28.90
C ASN A 493 -20.11 22.17 30.22
N GLY A 494 -21.21 21.55 30.62
CA GLY A 494 -21.92 21.79 31.88
C GLY A 494 -22.83 23.02 31.87
N ASP A 495 -23.22 23.54 30.70
CA ASP A 495 -24.03 24.76 30.58
C ASP A 495 -25.55 24.54 30.61
N GLY A 496 -25.98 23.27 30.68
CA GLY A 496 -27.38 22.86 30.73
C GLY A 496 -28.10 22.86 29.37
N VAL A 497 -27.40 23.05 28.25
CA VAL A 497 -27.94 23.06 26.89
C VAL A 497 -27.10 22.19 25.98
N ILE A 498 -27.73 21.25 25.27
CA ILE A 498 -27.00 20.42 24.31
C ILE A 498 -26.77 21.18 23.00
N THR A 499 -25.52 21.50 22.70
CA THR A 499 -25.05 22.27 21.54
C THR A 499 -23.90 21.58 20.80
N ALA A 500 -23.38 22.20 19.74
CA ALA A 500 -22.25 21.66 18.99
C ALA A 500 -20.93 21.57 19.80
N ASP A 501 -20.86 22.24 20.94
CA ASP A 501 -19.72 22.22 21.87
C ASP A 501 -19.73 20.97 22.76
N ASP A 502 -20.84 20.24 22.83
CA ASP A 502 -20.97 18.98 23.59
C ASP A 502 -20.49 17.73 22.84
N ARG A 503 -19.91 17.91 21.65
CA ARG A 503 -19.33 16.80 20.91
C ARG A 503 -17.97 16.44 21.48
N THR A 504 -17.76 15.16 21.71
CA THR A 504 -16.55 14.58 22.28
C THR A 504 -16.13 13.35 21.49
N ILE A 505 -14.95 12.81 21.78
CA ILE A 505 -14.57 11.47 21.34
C ILE A 505 -15.56 10.46 21.96
N ILE A 506 -16.12 9.60 21.12
CA ILE A 506 -17.16 8.61 21.45
C ILE A 506 -16.73 7.16 21.16
N GLY A 507 -15.52 6.94 20.63
CA GLY A 507 -14.93 5.61 20.46
C GLY A 507 -13.57 5.65 19.74
N ASP A 508 -12.85 4.53 19.79
CA ASP A 508 -11.52 4.31 19.25
C ASP A 508 -11.54 3.19 18.18
N PRO A 509 -11.18 3.49 16.92
CA PRO A 509 -11.13 2.48 15.85
C PRO A 509 -9.95 1.50 16.00
N PHE A 510 -9.00 1.73 16.92
CA PHE A 510 -7.81 0.89 17.07
C PHE A 510 -7.97 -0.11 18.22
N PRO A 511 -7.51 -1.36 18.06
CA PRO A 511 -7.62 -2.37 19.10
C PRO A 511 -6.60 -2.17 20.22
N ASP A 512 -7.03 -2.42 21.45
CA ASP A 512 -6.16 -2.56 22.62
C ASP A 512 -5.09 -3.64 22.39
N PHE A 513 -5.52 -4.80 21.88
CA PHE A 513 -4.63 -5.90 21.53
C PHE A 513 -5.21 -6.85 20.48
N THR A 514 -4.30 -7.57 19.83
CA THR A 514 -4.58 -8.65 18.89
C THR A 514 -3.87 -9.92 19.34
N TYR A 515 -4.45 -11.07 19.02
CA TYR A 515 -3.86 -12.35 19.36
C TYR A 515 -4.23 -13.43 18.35
N GLY A 516 -3.38 -14.43 18.24
CA GLY A 516 -3.60 -15.56 17.35
C GLY A 516 -3.01 -16.83 17.93
N MET A 517 -3.65 -17.95 17.61
CA MET A 517 -3.13 -19.26 17.96
C MET A 517 -3.36 -20.24 16.81
N THR A 518 -2.30 -20.94 16.42
CA THR A 518 -2.36 -22.08 15.51
C THR A 518 -1.96 -23.33 16.25
N ASN A 519 -2.77 -24.38 16.13
CA ASN A 519 -2.40 -25.72 16.56
C ASN A 519 -2.23 -26.60 15.33
N SER A 520 -1.14 -27.35 15.29
CA SER A 520 -0.82 -28.28 14.21
C SER A 520 -0.50 -29.65 14.79
N PHE A 521 -1.16 -30.66 14.25
CA PHE A 521 -1.06 -32.06 14.65
C PHE A 521 -0.64 -32.88 13.44
N ALA A 522 0.24 -33.85 13.64
CA ALA A 522 0.61 -34.80 12.59
C ALA A 522 0.79 -36.21 13.15
N TYR A 523 0.21 -37.21 12.47
CA TYR A 523 0.28 -38.61 12.87
C TYR A 523 0.08 -39.55 11.68
N LYS A 524 1.06 -40.41 11.41
CA LYS A 524 0.97 -41.49 10.39
C LYS A 524 0.41 -41.04 9.03
N GLY A 525 0.88 -39.90 8.53
CA GLY A 525 0.46 -39.32 7.24
C GLY A 525 -0.72 -38.34 7.34
N PHE A 526 -1.53 -38.40 8.40
CA PHE A 526 -2.53 -37.38 8.69
C PHE A 526 -1.89 -36.12 9.23
N ASP A 527 -2.37 -34.98 8.76
CA ASP A 527 -2.09 -33.66 9.31
C ASP A 527 -3.41 -32.95 9.61
N PHE A 528 -3.49 -32.26 10.74
CA PHE A 528 -4.65 -31.46 11.11
C PHE A 528 -4.15 -30.16 11.69
N ALA A 529 -4.71 -29.03 11.24
CA ALA A 529 -4.39 -27.74 11.79
C ALA A 529 -5.63 -26.87 11.90
N PHE A 530 -5.68 -26.05 12.95
CA PHE A 530 -6.65 -24.97 13.03
C PHE A 530 -5.97 -23.69 13.52
N THR A 531 -6.44 -22.56 13.01
CA THR A 531 -5.97 -21.23 13.36
C THR A 531 -7.12 -20.39 13.87
N ILE A 532 -6.95 -19.80 15.05
CA ILE A 532 -7.82 -18.77 15.59
C ILE A 532 -7.10 -17.42 15.56
N GLN A 533 -7.88 -16.36 15.33
CA GLN A 533 -7.44 -14.97 15.40
C GLN A 533 -8.46 -14.19 16.22
N GLY A 534 -8.00 -13.39 17.18
CA GLY A 534 -8.83 -12.48 17.94
C GLY A 534 -8.30 -11.05 17.90
N VAL A 535 -9.25 -10.12 18.00
CA VAL A 535 -9.00 -8.68 18.09
C VAL A 535 -9.92 -8.16 19.18
N HIS A 536 -9.40 -7.38 20.13
CA HIS A 536 -10.14 -6.93 21.30
C HIS A 536 -9.96 -5.44 21.55
N GLY A 537 -11.03 -4.80 22.02
CA GLY A 537 -11.00 -3.42 22.51
C GLY A 537 -10.98 -2.36 21.41
N PHE A 538 -11.47 -2.66 20.22
CA PHE A 538 -11.72 -1.64 19.19
C PHE A 538 -13.22 -1.48 18.99
N GLU A 539 -13.63 -0.27 18.61
CA GLU A 539 -14.99 0.00 18.22
C GLU A 539 -15.16 0.20 16.71
N VAL A 540 -16.39 0.00 16.24
CA VAL A 540 -16.79 0.21 14.85
C VAL A 540 -17.90 1.26 14.81
N LEU A 541 -17.73 2.27 13.95
CA LEU A 541 -18.82 3.19 13.63
C LEU A 541 -19.72 2.56 12.57
N ASN A 542 -20.84 1.99 13.00
CA ASN A 542 -21.85 1.38 12.14
C ASN A 542 -22.73 2.46 11.49
N ALA A 543 -22.17 3.16 10.49
CA ALA A 543 -22.87 4.20 9.75
C ALA A 543 -24.11 3.67 9.02
N ALA A 544 -24.09 2.40 8.60
CA ALA A 544 -25.23 1.75 7.96
C ALA A 544 -26.47 1.67 8.89
N ARG A 545 -26.27 1.59 10.21
CA ARG A 545 -27.35 1.60 11.22
C ARG A 545 -28.20 2.85 11.16
N ARG A 546 -27.71 3.95 10.59
CA ARG A 546 -28.53 5.14 10.29
C ARG A 546 -29.75 4.81 9.43
N PHE A 547 -29.65 3.85 8.52
CA PHE A 547 -30.74 3.49 7.61
C PHE A 547 -31.67 2.44 8.20
N TYR A 548 -31.12 1.30 8.64
CA TYR A 548 -31.92 0.16 9.13
C TYR A 548 -32.17 0.20 10.64
N GLY A 549 -31.49 1.08 11.38
CA GLY A 549 -31.79 1.42 12.78
C GLY A 549 -32.51 2.76 12.92
N SER A 550 -33.00 3.34 11.82
CA SER A 550 -33.85 4.54 11.88
C SER A 550 -35.17 4.20 12.55
N TYR A 551 -35.49 4.92 13.62
CA TYR A 551 -36.78 4.83 14.32
C TYR A 551 -37.88 5.67 13.61
N SER A 552 -37.74 5.95 12.31
CA SER A 552 -38.72 6.73 11.54
C SER A 552 -39.94 5.93 11.07
N GLY A 553 -39.92 4.59 11.18
CA GLY A 553 -41.02 3.73 10.71
C GLY A 553 -41.27 3.75 9.19
N LEU A 554 -40.38 4.34 8.40
CA LEU A 554 -40.51 4.46 6.94
C LEU A 554 -39.95 3.25 6.17
N ASN A 555 -39.01 2.53 6.77
CA ASN A 555 -38.33 1.39 6.18
C ASN A 555 -38.40 0.19 7.12
N ASN A 556 -38.04 -0.99 6.62
CA ASN A 556 -37.77 -2.13 7.49
C ASN A 556 -36.63 -1.77 8.47
N THR A 557 -36.75 -2.18 9.73
CA THR A 557 -35.88 -1.75 10.82
C THR A 557 -35.36 -2.93 11.64
N ILE A 558 -34.36 -2.69 12.50
CA ILE A 558 -33.83 -3.67 13.43
C ILE A 558 -34.94 -4.23 14.33
N ARG A 559 -34.89 -5.54 14.60
CA ARG A 559 -35.87 -6.23 15.44
C ARG A 559 -36.00 -5.59 16.83
N SER A 560 -34.89 -5.08 17.39
CA SER A 560 -34.87 -4.43 18.71
C SER A 560 -35.75 -3.18 18.78
N ALA A 561 -36.03 -2.50 17.66
CA ALA A 561 -36.94 -1.35 17.63
C ALA A 561 -38.36 -1.68 18.13
N SER A 562 -38.78 -2.94 18.05
CA SER A 562 -40.08 -3.40 18.59
C SER A 562 -40.20 -3.32 20.11
N ASN A 563 -39.07 -3.22 20.83
CA ASN A 563 -39.02 -3.09 22.29
C ASN A 563 -38.90 -1.63 22.75
N GLY A 564 -38.97 -0.66 21.83
CA GLY A 564 -38.79 0.76 22.13
C GLY A 564 -39.87 1.38 23.02
N TRP A 565 -39.53 2.54 23.59
CA TRP A 565 -40.43 3.36 24.41
C TRP A 565 -41.70 3.73 23.65
N LYS A 566 -42.87 3.65 24.30
CA LYS A 566 -44.16 4.00 23.69
C LYS A 566 -44.88 5.14 24.42
N SER A 567 -44.83 5.14 25.75
CA SER A 567 -45.42 6.17 26.62
C SER A 567 -44.81 6.13 28.01
N GLU A 568 -45.11 7.11 28.87
CA GLU A 568 -44.66 7.06 30.28
C GLU A 568 -45.17 5.83 31.05
N ALA A 569 -46.30 5.26 30.62
CA ALA A 569 -46.90 4.05 31.20
C ALA A 569 -46.36 2.74 30.57
N ASP A 570 -45.86 2.80 29.34
CA ASP A 570 -45.24 1.68 28.63
C ASP A 570 -43.87 2.13 28.08
N ARG A 571 -42.86 1.99 28.93
CA ARG A 571 -41.49 2.46 28.69
C ARG A 571 -40.67 1.52 27.81
N GLY A 572 -41.24 0.38 27.38
CA GLY A 572 -40.50 -0.64 26.64
C GLY A 572 -39.29 -1.18 27.42
N ASP A 573 -38.16 -1.37 26.75
CA ASP A 573 -36.89 -1.80 27.36
C ASP A 573 -36.13 -0.67 28.09
N GLY A 574 -36.65 0.56 28.06
CA GLY A 574 -36.09 1.72 28.75
C GLY A 574 -34.83 2.32 28.12
N VAL A 575 -34.32 1.79 27.00
CA VAL A 575 -33.09 2.26 26.33
C VAL A 575 -33.28 2.49 24.83
N THR A 576 -34.25 1.82 24.22
CA THR A 576 -34.57 1.95 22.81
C THR A 576 -35.55 3.11 22.59
N PRO A 577 -35.20 4.08 21.72
CA PRO A 577 -36.08 5.22 21.42
C PRO A 577 -37.44 4.83 20.87
N GLN A 578 -38.38 5.77 20.96
CA GLN A 578 -39.69 5.65 20.32
C GLN A 578 -39.58 5.64 18.80
N ILE A 579 -40.40 4.80 18.16
CA ILE A 579 -40.65 4.89 16.71
C ILE A 579 -41.58 6.08 16.44
N ASP A 580 -41.11 7.09 15.72
CA ASP A 580 -41.88 8.28 15.35
C ASP A 580 -41.72 8.58 13.85
N ARG A 581 -42.82 8.68 13.10
CA ARG A 581 -42.79 9.04 11.68
C ARG A 581 -42.16 10.41 11.41
N ASN A 582 -42.25 11.31 12.38
CA ASN A 582 -41.66 12.64 12.35
C ASN A 582 -40.24 12.68 12.93
N PHE A 583 -39.55 11.54 13.11
CA PHE A 583 -38.17 11.46 13.63
C PHE A 583 -37.22 12.49 12.99
N GLY A 584 -37.39 12.82 11.71
CA GLY A 584 -36.63 13.87 11.01
C GLY A 584 -37.07 15.32 11.31
N ALA A 585 -38.35 15.56 11.62
CA ALA A 585 -38.88 16.88 12.01
C ALA A 585 -38.73 17.15 13.51
N LEU A 586 -38.29 16.15 14.28
CA LEU A 586 -37.99 16.21 15.71
C LEU A 586 -36.57 16.76 16.00
N GLY A 587 -36.03 17.71 15.21
CA GLY A 587 -34.80 18.49 15.55
C GLY A 587 -33.50 17.67 15.54
N ILE A 588 -33.68 16.36 15.63
CA ILE A 588 -32.86 15.25 15.21
C ILE A 588 -32.52 15.29 13.72
N ALA A 589 -33.08 16.22 12.92
CA ALA A 589 -32.47 16.62 11.64
C ALA A 589 -30.97 16.93 11.77
N SER A 590 -30.49 17.30 12.96
CA SER A 590 -29.07 17.38 13.31
C SER A 590 -28.48 16.03 13.79
N VAL A 591 -29.19 15.23 14.59
CA VAL A 591 -28.69 13.98 15.21
C VAL A 591 -28.54 12.81 14.23
N ILE A 592 -29.46 12.61 13.25
CA ILE A 592 -29.22 11.62 12.17
C ILE A 592 -28.12 12.10 11.21
N ASN A 593 -27.79 13.39 11.22
CA ASN A 593 -26.75 14.00 10.41
C ASN A 593 -25.48 14.23 11.23
N ASN A 594 -25.34 13.70 12.44
CA ASN A 594 -24.11 13.74 13.21
C ASN A 594 -23.85 12.32 13.74
N ALA A 595 -22.59 11.97 14.00
CA ALA A 595 -22.29 10.72 14.68
C ALA A 595 -22.73 10.81 16.15
N THR A 596 -23.18 9.68 16.69
CA THR A 596 -23.51 9.51 18.11
C THR A 596 -22.96 8.18 18.59
N SER A 597 -22.72 8.05 19.90
CA SER A 597 -22.23 6.79 20.47
C SER A 597 -23.23 5.63 20.31
N ALA A 598 -24.50 5.87 19.94
CA ALA A 598 -25.45 4.82 19.61
C ALA A 598 -25.16 4.12 18.26
N PHE A 599 -24.29 4.70 17.43
CA PHE A 599 -23.80 4.07 16.20
C PHE A 599 -22.40 3.46 16.38
N VAL A 600 -21.81 3.58 17.56
CA VAL A 600 -20.50 3.03 17.88
C VAL A 600 -20.71 1.72 18.62
N GLU A 601 -20.18 0.62 18.09
CA GLU A 601 -20.38 -0.72 18.62
C GLU A 601 -19.04 -1.41 18.91
N ASP A 602 -19.01 -2.32 19.88
CA ASP A 602 -17.83 -3.15 20.18
C ASP A 602 -17.52 -4.05 18.97
N GLY A 603 -16.37 -3.80 18.35
CA GLY A 603 -15.86 -4.56 17.22
C GLY A 603 -15.18 -5.86 17.64
N SER A 604 -14.96 -6.10 18.93
CA SER A 604 -14.21 -7.25 19.42
C SER A 604 -14.74 -8.57 18.86
N PHE A 605 -13.82 -9.44 18.43
CA PHE A 605 -14.17 -10.74 17.91
C PHE A 605 -13.09 -11.80 18.11
N LEU A 606 -13.51 -13.06 18.04
CA LEU A 606 -12.66 -14.23 17.87
C LEU A 606 -13.12 -14.99 16.62
N ARG A 607 -12.21 -15.32 15.72
CA ARG A 607 -12.52 -16.01 14.47
C ARG A 607 -11.69 -17.27 14.33
N ILE A 608 -12.35 -18.37 13.96
CA ILE A 608 -11.68 -19.58 13.46
C ILE A 608 -11.40 -19.35 11.98
N ARG A 609 -10.17 -18.95 11.67
CA ARG A 609 -9.74 -18.53 10.33
C ARG A 609 -9.61 -19.70 9.38
N ASN A 610 -8.93 -20.75 9.80
CA ASN A 610 -8.67 -21.92 8.97
C ASN A 610 -8.83 -23.19 9.80
N ILE A 611 -9.44 -24.20 9.21
CA ILE A 611 -9.42 -25.58 9.68
C ILE A 611 -9.00 -26.44 8.48
N THR A 612 -7.89 -27.15 8.59
CA THR A 612 -7.37 -28.00 7.52
C THR A 612 -7.15 -29.41 8.04
N LEU A 613 -7.69 -30.39 7.33
CA LEU A 613 -7.38 -31.81 7.50
C LEU A 613 -6.72 -32.31 6.22
N GLY A 614 -5.52 -32.84 6.33
CA GLY A 614 -4.76 -33.42 5.24
C GLY A 614 -4.38 -34.87 5.49
N TYR A 615 -4.18 -35.61 4.41
CA TYR A 615 -3.57 -36.93 4.42
C TYR A 615 -2.55 -37.05 3.30
N ASN A 616 -1.31 -37.32 3.69
CA ASN A 616 -0.20 -37.59 2.78
C ASN A 616 -0.17 -39.08 2.47
N LEU A 617 -0.20 -39.44 1.18
CA LEU A 617 -0.09 -40.84 0.79
C LEU A 617 1.25 -41.43 1.25
N PRO A 618 1.27 -42.69 1.72
CA PRO A 618 2.51 -43.38 2.03
C PRO A 618 3.45 -43.40 0.83
N ALA A 619 4.75 -43.29 1.07
CA ALA A 619 5.77 -43.25 0.01
C ALA A 619 5.70 -44.46 -0.94
N SER A 620 5.30 -45.63 -0.44
CA SER A 620 5.07 -46.83 -1.26
C SER A 620 3.97 -46.64 -2.30
N VAL A 621 2.86 -46.01 -1.92
CA VAL A 621 1.72 -45.72 -2.81
C VAL A 621 2.09 -44.63 -3.81
N ALA A 622 2.72 -43.55 -3.35
CA ALA A 622 3.19 -42.47 -4.24
C ALA A 622 4.16 -43.02 -5.31
N LYS A 623 5.11 -43.88 -4.90
CA LYS A 623 6.05 -44.54 -5.81
C LYS A 623 5.34 -45.46 -6.81
N ALA A 624 4.34 -46.22 -6.38
CA ALA A 624 3.55 -47.08 -7.28
C ALA A 624 2.78 -46.25 -8.33
N LEU A 625 2.30 -45.07 -7.94
CA LEU A 625 1.64 -44.11 -8.83
C LEU A 625 2.63 -43.29 -9.70
N LYS A 626 3.94 -43.51 -9.55
CA LYS A 626 5.01 -42.76 -10.24
C LYS A 626 4.95 -41.24 -9.98
N VAL A 627 4.52 -40.84 -8.79
CA VAL A 627 4.52 -39.44 -8.33
C VAL A 627 5.46 -39.27 -7.14
N ALA A 628 6.06 -38.09 -6.99
CA ALA A 628 7.01 -37.82 -5.91
C ALA A 628 6.32 -37.72 -4.53
N ASN A 629 5.15 -37.07 -4.49
CA ASN A 629 4.31 -36.94 -3.31
C ASN A 629 2.86 -36.68 -3.77
N ALA A 630 1.88 -37.18 -3.02
CA ALA A 630 0.47 -36.89 -3.22
C ALA A 630 -0.19 -36.68 -1.86
N ARG A 631 -0.92 -35.56 -1.71
CA ARG A 631 -1.65 -35.19 -0.51
C ARG A 631 -3.08 -34.82 -0.88
N PHE A 632 -4.04 -35.34 -0.13
CA PHE A 632 -5.42 -34.89 -0.16
C PHE A 632 -5.67 -34.00 1.04
N SER A 633 -6.37 -32.89 0.86
CA SER A 633 -6.74 -32.02 1.98
C SER A 633 -8.12 -31.44 1.79
N PHE A 634 -8.80 -31.24 2.92
CA PHE A 634 -10.02 -30.48 3.02
C PHE A 634 -9.78 -29.28 3.93
N THR A 635 -10.13 -28.09 3.46
CA THR A 635 -9.94 -26.84 4.21
C THR A 635 -11.23 -26.06 4.30
N VAL A 636 -11.52 -25.58 5.51
CA VAL A 636 -12.59 -24.60 5.78
C VAL A 636 -11.94 -23.26 6.15
N GLN A 637 -12.21 -22.22 5.36
CA GLN A 637 -11.79 -20.85 5.65
C GLN A 637 -12.95 -20.03 6.21
N ASN A 638 -12.65 -19.11 7.13
CA ASN A 638 -13.62 -18.29 7.86
C ASN A 638 -14.75 -19.15 8.47
N ALA A 639 -14.36 -20.23 9.16
CA ALA A 639 -15.29 -21.24 9.65
C ALA A 639 -16.36 -20.62 10.58
N TYR A 640 -15.96 -19.77 11.53
CA TYR A 640 -16.90 -19.09 12.40
C TYR A 640 -16.29 -17.83 13.04
N THR A 641 -17.10 -16.81 13.29
CA THR A 641 -16.73 -15.57 13.99
C THR A 641 -17.63 -15.40 15.21
N PHE A 642 -17.04 -15.33 16.40
CA PHE A 642 -17.68 -14.96 17.65
C PHE A 642 -17.52 -13.44 17.82
N THR A 643 -18.61 -12.69 17.83
CA THR A 643 -18.61 -11.23 18.04
C THR A 643 -19.94 -10.78 18.63
N LYS A 644 -19.95 -9.60 19.25
CA LYS A 644 -21.17 -8.91 19.69
C LYS A 644 -21.63 -7.83 18.69
N TYR A 645 -20.80 -7.52 17.69
CA TYR A 645 -21.11 -6.55 16.65
C TYR A 645 -22.39 -6.97 15.90
N GLU A 646 -23.34 -6.06 15.73
CA GLU A 646 -24.63 -6.38 15.10
C GLU A 646 -24.54 -6.45 13.56
N GLY A 647 -23.49 -5.88 12.98
CA GLY A 647 -23.22 -5.93 11.53
C GLY A 647 -22.62 -7.26 11.06
N TYR A 648 -22.44 -7.40 9.74
CA TYR A 648 -22.03 -8.66 9.14
C TYR A 648 -20.56 -9.05 9.38
N ASN A 649 -19.67 -8.06 9.45
CA ASN A 649 -18.24 -8.29 9.64
C ASN A 649 -17.64 -7.17 10.51
N PRO A 650 -17.08 -7.49 11.69
CA PRO A 650 -16.47 -6.48 12.56
C PRO A 650 -15.15 -5.92 12.02
N GLU A 651 -14.48 -6.59 11.07
CA GLU A 651 -13.21 -6.10 10.48
C GLU A 651 -13.42 -5.13 9.30
N VAL A 652 -14.47 -4.32 9.34
CA VAL A 652 -14.87 -3.47 8.22
C VAL A 652 -14.20 -2.09 8.26
N SER A 653 -13.83 -1.59 7.07
CA SER A 653 -13.44 -0.20 6.87
C SER A 653 -13.75 0.22 5.43
N VAL A 654 -14.98 0.67 5.15
CA VAL A 654 -15.45 0.96 3.78
C VAL A 654 -14.68 2.12 3.14
N GLU A 655 -14.18 3.06 3.94
CA GLU A 655 -13.34 4.18 3.49
C GLU A 655 -11.86 3.98 3.86
N GLY A 656 -11.39 2.73 3.99
CA GLY A 656 -10.04 2.40 4.51
C GLY A 656 -8.84 3.00 3.76
N ALA A 657 -9.04 3.62 2.59
CA ALA A 657 -8.03 4.41 1.90
C ALA A 657 -7.82 5.81 2.50
N ASN A 658 -8.79 6.34 3.24
CA ASN A 658 -8.70 7.63 3.91
C ASN A 658 -8.33 7.41 5.40
N PRO A 659 -7.09 7.73 5.81
CA PRO A 659 -6.63 7.49 7.18
C PRO A 659 -7.33 8.37 8.23
N LEU A 660 -8.13 9.35 7.82
CA LEU A 660 -8.89 10.24 8.72
C LEU A 660 -10.29 9.70 9.07
N VAL A 661 -10.76 8.63 8.41
CA VAL A 661 -12.07 7.99 8.66
C VAL A 661 -11.95 6.46 8.81
N PRO A 662 -11.06 5.95 9.68
CA PRO A 662 -10.90 4.51 9.94
C PRO A 662 -12.13 3.91 10.64
N GLY A 663 -12.31 2.59 10.54
CA GLY A 663 -13.25 1.85 11.40
C GLY A 663 -14.74 2.11 11.15
N ALA A 664 -15.10 2.65 9.98
CA ALA A 664 -16.48 2.89 9.60
C ALA A 664 -17.08 1.76 8.74
N ASP A 665 -18.27 1.28 9.14
CA ASP A 665 -19.10 0.36 8.38
C ASP A 665 -20.24 1.09 7.66
N SER A 666 -20.26 0.97 6.33
CA SER A 666 -21.36 1.46 5.49
C SER A 666 -22.02 0.33 4.70
N GLY A 667 -22.15 -0.86 5.31
CA GLY A 667 -22.84 -2.01 4.74
C GLY A 667 -21.91 -2.94 3.98
N ALA A 668 -20.71 -3.18 4.52
CA ALA A 668 -19.79 -4.13 3.89
C ALA A 668 -20.35 -5.56 3.90
N TYR A 669 -20.07 -6.30 2.82
CA TYR A 669 -20.48 -7.69 2.72
C TYR A 669 -19.73 -8.58 3.74
N PRO A 670 -20.38 -9.64 4.26
CA PRO A 670 -19.71 -10.63 5.09
C PRO A 670 -18.60 -11.33 4.31
N LEU A 671 -17.62 -11.84 5.06
CA LEU A 671 -16.64 -12.77 4.51
C LEU A 671 -17.32 -14.12 4.22
N ALA A 672 -17.10 -14.64 3.02
CA ALA A 672 -17.58 -15.96 2.65
C ALA A 672 -16.87 -17.05 3.47
N ARG A 673 -17.63 -18.06 3.90
CA ARG A 673 -17.09 -19.32 4.38
C ARG A 673 -16.77 -20.18 3.17
N THR A 674 -15.50 -20.53 2.99
CA THR A 674 -15.02 -21.28 1.82
C THR A 674 -14.67 -22.71 2.23
N PHE A 675 -15.08 -23.67 1.41
CA PHE A 675 -14.72 -25.08 1.53
C PHE A 675 -13.89 -25.46 0.30
N MET A 676 -12.71 -26.02 0.52
CA MET A 676 -11.76 -26.40 -0.54
C MET A 676 -11.28 -27.83 -0.36
#